data_AF-A0A7X9B2E6-F1
#
_entry.id   AF-A0A7X9B2E6-F1
#
_cell.length_a   1.000
_cell.length_b   1.000
_cell.length_c   1.000
_cell.angle_alpha   90.00
_cell.angle_beta   90.00
_cell.angle_gamma   90.00
#
_symmetry.space_group_name_H-M   'P 1'
#
loop_
_entity.id
_entity.type
_entity.pdbx_description
1 polymer ?
#
loop_
_entity_poly.entity_id
_entity_poly.type
_entity_poly.pdbx_seq_one_letter_code
_entity_poly.pdbx_strand_id
1 'polypeptide(L)'
;EPVRVALLPMDTTAQNLADLALAELSGDANIAFLERSEIEQIKKELRLSALSDFVPDPRLMQNAQVFAVMLKQDFVAFDARTGVRLVDLPNISAETVGGALRDAIAKRQSLAASQLRKLSCMPLVPANLSENQEALARRLETTLLRSLGNLKDVVLLERRHLLLLLNEPGAEQCDLTRDLFAGALVLKLTATPEGKDDVRLRVQVFSPDGKTLLNEKVGAFQAKADLDELCRQFLTTLSMPANSGEDKPGEARNFIYEAWFSVSHSLAGDAIASAASASALDAEQEKELCRIAATAARQLWKQWEKPATERYAVAVDNLKLAARLAAKHHFFPYELHVVMWNAVALPTKREFAKLPADLQRELRESVEAIFETRLTTLAECQRLAELPGEKWPERLFALEARLERLVKVAAIAEIQWDYGYWDRYVYPELAKYVAEAEDMLPELQKYDALPLGKKMEICRLPQIKKRRVPRFRQCLDLTVFHSDLARFFHFRPNEHDDANVAVYRKTMELLASSKILPLAYQGRLGLLRLRLGVPFLQALNDHPRNRNRSLDRSILLEFYQGLVELFATAESVGSPQNAMGNLTDALSDSAALDYRLPIQESAMRRFAWYTPWQNDLIKGSQLWSPEERQEVHRRLANYIEEYNNDPRIGSKLKSSNQFVNHYFRRLQKLLEKQDQASSRPQTETAAVTPFARVITPLRDSQTDTQPIVFGEENGVIYLGKYHDDSIRIVQINTNANLAISGGPQHKLPIRWHGWKVHGAILTDYLAAQNGGYVFLFPKNGGPAESIDFRQYFRSRCHVMVGCGDRLFLSFDGEQNRPGTVLEYNVATKETHLLVSTLDRSVKWPLQGMQTPYAINHLLCDPSRQRLIMLMHDQPPIPGRPP
;
A
#
# COMPACT_ATOMS: atom_id res chain seq x y z
N GLU A 1 -49.27 -16.60 21.09
CA GLU A 1 -49.76 -15.34 20.46
C GLU A 1 -49.56 -15.43 18.96
N PRO A 2 -50.47 -14.87 18.14
CA PRO A 2 -50.31 -14.82 16.69
C PRO A 2 -49.08 -13.99 16.30
N VAL A 3 -48.39 -14.41 15.24
CA VAL A 3 -47.22 -13.67 14.72
C VAL A 3 -47.71 -12.47 13.93
N ARG A 4 -47.22 -11.28 14.29
CA ARG A 4 -47.59 -10.02 13.62
C ARG A 4 -46.82 -9.86 12.32
N VAL A 5 -47.52 -9.74 11.19
CA VAL A 5 -46.92 -9.66 9.86
C VAL A 5 -47.29 -8.35 9.17
N ALA A 6 -46.27 -7.67 8.64
CA ALA A 6 -46.44 -6.53 7.75
C ALA A 6 -46.21 -6.99 6.29
N LEU A 7 -47.30 -7.19 5.55
CA LEU A 7 -47.26 -7.51 4.12
C LEU A 7 -47.27 -6.21 3.29
N LEU A 8 -46.17 -5.93 2.61
CA LEU A 8 -45.84 -4.65 1.97
C LEU A 8 -45.80 -4.81 0.44
N PRO A 9 -46.95 -4.66 -0.26
CA PRO A 9 -46.97 -4.58 -1.72
C PRO A 9 -46.47 -3.22 -2.21
N MET A 10 -45.43 -3.21 -3.03
CA MET A 10 -44.74 -2.00 -3.49
C MET A 10 -45.27 -1.45 -4.82
N ASP A 11 -46.03 -2.25 -5.57
CA ASP A 11 -46.68 -1.87 -6.82
C ASP A 11 -48.06 -2.52 -6.99
N THR A 12 -48.75 -2.19 -8.09
CA THR A 12 -50.10 -2.68 -8.39
C THR A 12 -50.17 -4.18 -8.64
N THR A 13 -49.15 -4.78 -9.24
CA THR A 13 -49.08 -6.23 -9.47
C THR A 13 -48.94 -6.96 -8.14
N ALA A 14 -48.04 -6.49 -7.28
CA ALA A 14 -47.83 -7.01 -5.93
C ALA A 14 -49.08 -6.83 -5.05
N GLN A 15 -49.83 -5.73 -5.21
CA GLN A 15 -51.07 -5.48 -4.46
C GLN A 15 -52.12 -6.56 -4.75
N ASN A 16 -52.32 -6.93 -6.01
CA ASN A 16 -53.27 -7.98 -6.38
C ASN A 16 -52.89 -9.35 -5.78
N LEU A 17 -51.60 -9.68 -5.79
CA LEU A 17 -51.10 -10.93 -5.19
C LEU A 17 -51.26 -10.92 -3.67
N ALA A 18 -50.96 -9.78 -3.03
CA ALA A 18 -51.11 -9.61 -1.59
C ALA A 18 -52.57 -9.70 -1.13
N ASP A 19 -53.52 -9.10 -1.87
CA ASP A 19 -54.94 -9.14 -1.54
C ASP A 19 -55.50 -10.58 -1.62
N LEU A 20 -55.05 -11.38 -2.60
CA LEU A 20 -55.40 -12.80 -2.71
C LEU A 20 -54.82 -13.62 -1.54
N ALA A 21 -53.57 -13.37 -1.16
CA ALA A 21 -52.93 -14.03 -0.01
C ALA A 21 -53.60 -13.65 1.32
N LEU A 22 -54.00 -12.39 1.49
CA LEU A 22 -54.73 -11.92 2.67
C LEU A 22 -56.11 -12.60 2.78
N ALA A 23 -56.81 -12.78 1.66
CA ALA A 23 -58.07 -13.51 1.65
C ALA A 23 -57.88 -14.98 2.09
N GLU A 24 -56.86 -15.68 1.58
CA GLU A 24 -56.51 -17.05 1.98
C GLU A 24 -56.14 -17.15 3.47
N LEU A 25 -55.34 -16.21 3.98
CA LEU A 25 -54.76 -16.27 5.32
C LEU A 25 -55.60 -15.60 6.41
N SER A 26 -56.70 -14.93 6.05
CA SER A 26 -57.58 -14.21 6.98
C SER A 26 -58.20 -15.08 8.09
N GLY A 27 -58.29 -16.39 7.87
CA GLY A 27 -58.80 -17.36 8.86
C GLY A 27 -57.72 -18.03 9.72
N ASP A 28 -56.43 -17.74 9.53
CA ASP A 28 -55.34 -18.39 10.26
C ASP A 28 -55.14 -17.74 11.63
N ALA A 29 -55.56 -18.43 12.70
CA ALA A 29 -55.46 -17.93 14.07
C ALA A 29 -54.01 -17.68 14.56
N ASN A 30 -53.00 -18.15 13.81
CA ASN A 30 -51.59 -17.97 14.15
C ASN A 30 -50.96 -16.72 13.51
N ILE A 31 -51.70 -15.99 12.67
CA ILE A 31 -51.19 -14.85 11.90
C ILE A 31 -52.05 -13.63 12.17
N ALA A 32 -51.41 -12.51 12.51
CA ALA A 32 -52.08 -11.22 12.64
C ALA A 32 -51.43 -10.22 11.67
N PHE A 33 -52.19 -9.74 10.68
CA PHE A 33 -51.67 -8.73 9.75
C PHE A 33 -51.80 -7.33 10.35
N LEU A 34 -50.81 -6.47 10.06
CA LEU A 34 -50.92 -5.04 10.35
C LEU A 34 -52.06 -4.42 9.54
N GLU A 35 -52.68 -3.38 10.09
CA GLU A 35 -53.73 -2.68 9.37
C GLU A 35 -53.19 -1.94 8.14
N ARG A 36 -54.04 -1.75 7.14
CA ARG A 36 -53.66 -1.05 5.90
C ARG A 36 -53.15 0.37 6.17
N SER A 37 -53.67 1.05 7.18
CA SER A 37 -53.24 2.37 7.64
C SER A 37 -51.79 2.37 8.14
N GLU A 38 -51.39 1.36 8.93
CA GLU A 38 -50.03 1.18 9.44
C GLU A 38 -49.05 0.81 8.31
N ILE A 39 -49.48 -0.07 7.40
CA ILE A 39 -48.70 -0.45 6.21
C ILE A 39 -48.40 0.77 5.33
N GLU A 40 -49.38 1.66 5.10
CA GLU A 40 -49.17 2.87 4.32
C GLU A 40 -48.27 3.89 5.04
N GLN A 41 -48.29 3.94 6.38
CA GLN A 41 -47.32 4.73 7.15
C GLN A 41 -45.90 4.19 6.97
N ILE A 42 -45.70 2.88 7.09
CA ILE A 42 -44.39 2.23 6.86
C ILE A 42 -43.89 2.53 5.43
N LYS A 43 -44.74 2.41 4.41
CA LYS A 43 -44.38 2.75 3.03
C LYS A 43 -44.04 4.23 2.86
N LYS A 44 -44.71 5.13 3.58
CA LYS A 44 -44.42 6.57 3.56
C LYS A 44 -43.06 6.86 4.18
N GLU A 45 -42.74 6.27 5.33
CA GLU A 45 -41.43 6.35 5.97
C GLU A 45 -40.32 5.85 5.02
N LEU A 46 -40.55 4.72 4.34
CA LEU A 46 -39.60 4.11 3.40
C LEU A 46 -39.37 4.96 2.14
N ARG A 47 -40.35 5.79 1.75
CA ARG A 47 -40.18 6.80 0.68
C ARG A 47 -39.42 8.03 1.18
N LEU A 48 -39.62 8.41 2.44
CA LEU A 48 -38.95 9.54 3.06
C LEU A 48 -37.49 9.22 3.39
N SER A 49 -37.15 7.98 3.70
CA SER A 49 -35.76 7.52 3.92
C SER A 49 -34.88 7.60 2.66
N ALA A 50 -35.46 7.83 1.48
CA ALA A 50 -34.70 8.15 0.27
C ALA A 50 -34.19 9.61 0.26
N LEU A 51 -34.59 10.43 1.23
CA LEU A 51 -34.07 11.78 1.48
C LEU A 51 -32.97 11.68 2.55
N SER A 52 -31.80 12.27 2.27
CA SER A 52 -30.53 12.03 3.01
C SER A 52 -30.55 12.28 4.52
N ASP A 53 -31.53 13.03 5.03
CA ASP A 53 -31.55 13.54 6.40
C ASP A 53 -32.73 12.99 7.24
N PHE A 54 -33.47 12.01 6.70
CA PHE A 54 -34.66 11.48 7.33
C PHE A 54 -34.34 10.34 8.32
N VAL A 55 -34.78 10.48 9.58
CA VAL A 55 -34.68 9.44 10.60
C VAL A 55 -36.06 8.77 10.74
N PRO A 56 -36.19 7.47 10.41
CA PRO A 56 -37.48 6.78 10.46
C PRO A 56 -38.00 6.64 11.89
N ASP A 57 -39.32 6.66 12.11
CA ASP A 57 -39.91 6.41 13.43
C ASP A 57 -39.75 4.94 13.83
N PRO A 58 -38.91 4.61 14.84
CA PRO A 58 -38.67 3.22 15.22
C PRO A 58 -39.90 2.54 15.83
N ARG A 59 -40.91 3.29 16.30
CA ARG A 59 -42.15 2.71 16.86
C ARG A 59 -43.00 2.02 15.80
N LEU A 60 -43.01 2.55 14.57
CA LEU A 60 -43.72 1.95 13.45
C LEU A 60 -43.13 0.59 13.05
N MET A 61 -41.80 0.45 13.18
CA MET A 61 -41.09 -0.79 12.85
C MET A 61 -41.22 -1.86 13.93
N GLN A 62 -41.47 -1.48 15.19
CA GLN A 62 -41.61 -2.41 16.33
C GLN A 62 -42.95 -3.17 16.38
N ASN A 63 -43.94 -2.75 15.58
CA ASN A 63 -45.27 -3.37 15.60
C ASN A 63 -45.35 -4.68 14.80
N ALA A 64 -44.40 -4.94 13.90
CA ALA A 64 -44.30 -6.17 13.13
C ALA A 64 -43.26 -7.13 13.72
N GLN A 65 -43.49 -8.42 13.56
CA GLN A 65 -42.51 -9.47 13.84
C GLN A 65 -41.89 -10.03 12.54
N VAL A 66 -42.62 -9.98 11.44
CA VAL A 66 -42.14 -10.34 10.10
C VAL A 66 -42.50 -9.22 9.12
N PHE A 67 -41.54 -8.77 8.33
CA PHE A 67 -41.77 -7.92 7.16
C PHE A 67 -41.76 -8.78 5.91
N ALA A 68 -42.83 -8.76 5.12
CA ALA A 68 -42.90 -9.44 3.82
C ALA A 68 -43.06 -8.38 2.73
N VAL A 69 -42.02 -8.17 1.93
CA VAL A 69 -41.98 -7.16 0.86
C VAL A 69 -42.25 -7.85 -0.47
N MET A 70 -43.16 -7.26 -1.26
CA MET A 70 -43.50 -7.73 -2.59
C MET A 70 -43.30 -6.63 -3.62
N LEU A 71 -42.52 -6.92 -4.66
CA LEU A 71 -42.30 -6.04 -5.81
C LEU A 71 -42.49 -6.86 -7.09
N LYS A 72 -43.45 -6.48 -7.94
CA LYS A 72 -43.92 -7.27 -9.07
C LYS A 72 -44.33 -8.68 -8.64
N GLN A 73 -43.53 -9.68 -9.00
CA GLN A 73 -43.71 -11.10 -8.62
C GLN A 73 -42.57 -11.57 -7.71
N ASP A 74 -41.72 -10.69 -7.19
CA ASP A 74 -40.69 -11.08 -6.23
C ASP A 74 -41.23 -10.95 -4.81
N PHE A 75 -40.96 -11.95 -3.98
CA PHE A 75 -41.39 -12.01 -2.58
C PHE A 75 -40.17 -12.21 -1.67
N VAL A 76 -39.97 -11.30 -0.73
CA VAL A 76 -38.89 -11.42 0.27
C VAL A 76 -39.44 -11.15 1.66
N ALA A 77 -39.19 -12.07 2.59
CA ALA A 77 -39.59 -11.95 3.99
C ALA A 77 -38.38 -11.85 4.91
N PHE A 78 -38.46 -10.98 5.92
CA PHE A 78 -37.42 -10.70 6.90
C PHE A 78 -37.98 -10.79 8.32
N ASP A 79 -37.15 -11.21 9.27
CA ASP A 79 -37.43 -11.04 10.68
C ASP A 79 -37.30 -9.54 11.03
N ALA A 80 -38.37 -8.96 11.54
CA ALA A 80 -38.45 -7.51 11.79
C ALA A 80 -37.47 -7.03 12.87
N ARG A 81 -37.05 -7.93 13.77
CA ARG A 81 -36.18 -7.59 14.89
C ARG A 81 -34.70 -7.62 14.51
N THR A 82 -34.30 -8.59 13.69
CA THR A 82 -32.90 -8.84 13.35
C THR A 82 -32.54 -8.44 11.92
N GLY A 83 -33.54 -8.19 11.06
CA GLY A 83 -33.35 -7.94 9.62
C GLY A 83 -32.93 -9.18 8.83
N VAL A 84 -32.90 -10.36 9.47
CA VAL A 84 -32.49 -11.60 8.81
C VAL A 84 -33.50 -12.01 7.76
N ARG A 85 -33.03 -12.33 6.56
CA ARG A 85 -33.85 -12.87 5.49
C ARG A 85 -34.34 -14.27 5.85
N LEU A 86 -35.66 -14.44 5.87
CA LEU A 86 -36.33 -15.69 6.17
C LEU A 86 -36.62 -16.47 4.87
N VAL A 87 -37.18 -15.80 3.87
CA VAL A 87 -37.58 -16.39 2.58
C VAL A 87 -37.32 -15.36 1.46
N ASP A 88 -36.88 -15.83 0.30
CA ASP A 88 -36.62 -15.02 -0.90
C ASP A 88 -36.97 -15.83 -2.15
N LEU A 89 -38.12 -15.52 -2.77
CA LEU A 89 -38.68 -16.26 -3.90
C LEU A 89 -38.94 -15.31 -5.08
N PRO A 90 -38.23 -15.47 -6.20
CA PRO A 90 -38.54 -14.74 -7.42
C PRO A 90 -39.74 -15.37 -8.15
N ASN A 91 -40.45 -14.56 -8.92
CA ASN A 91 -41.58 -14.99 -9.77
C ASN A 91 -42.66 -15.83 -9.04
N ILE A 92 -43.03 -15.43 -7.82
CA ILE A 92 -44.05 -16.11 -7.01
C ILE A 92 -45.44 -15.99 -7.65
N SER A 93 -46.24 -17.07 -7.54
CA SER A 93 -47.64 -17.10 -7.97
C SER A 93 -48.58 -16.75 -6.81
N ALA A 94 -49.79 -16.28 -7.12
CA ALA A 94 -50.79 -15.93 -6.09
C ALA A 94 -51.05 -17.10 -5.10
N GLU A 95 -51.11 -18.33 -5.63
CA GLU A 95 -51.39 -19.56 -4.88
C GLU A 95 -50.25 -19.96 -3.94
N THR A 96 -49.04 -19.42 -4.12
CA THR A 96 -47.84 -19.81 -3.36
C THR A 96 -47.40 -18.77 -2.34
N VAL A 97 -47.93 -17.54 -2.39
CA VAL A 97 -47.63 -16.48 -1.41
C VAL A 97 -48.02 -16.91 0.01
N GLY A 98 -49.19 -17.53 0.18
CA GLY A 98 -49.65 -18.00 1.49
C GLY A 98 -48.71 -19.06 2.09
N GLY A 99 -48.23 -19.99 1.26
CA GLY A 99 -47.21 -20.98 1.64
C GLY A 99 -45.87 -20.33 2.04
N ALA A 100 -45.38 -19.39 1.24
CA ALA A 100 -44.13 -18.67 1.51
C ALA A 100 -44.18 -17.88 2.83
N LEU A 101 -45.33 -17.28 3.14
CA LEU A 101 -45.54 -16.54 4.39
C LEU A 101 -45.55 -17.48 5.60
N ARG A 102 -46.22 -18.63 5.50
CA ARG A 102 -46.19 -19.68 6.55
C ARG A 102 -44.77 -20.22 6.78
N ASP A 103 -44.03 -20.47 5.71
CA ASP A 103 -42.62 -20.91 5.79
C ASP A 103 -41.74 -19.84 6.47
N ALA A 104 -41.93 -18.55 6.15
CA ALA A 104 -41.22 -17.45 6.80
C ALA A 104 -41.54 -17.37 8.31
N ILE A 105 -42.82 -17.49 8.68
CA ILE A 105 -43.27 -17.48 10.08
C ILE A 105 -42.68 -18.66 10.85
N ALA A 106 -42.78 -19.87 10.30
CA ALA A 106 -42.21 -21.07 10.92
C ALA A 106 -40.70 -20.93 11.13
N LYS A 107 -39.99 -20.42 10.12
CA LYS A 107 -38.54 -20.18 10.21
C LYS A 107 -38.19 -19.12 11.24
N ARG A 108 -38.98 -18.04 11.36
CA ARG A 108 -38.81 -17.02 12.40
C ARG A 108 -39.00 -17.59 13.81
N GLN A 109 -39.98 -18.46 14.00
CA GLN A 109 -40.18 -19.14 15.28
C GLN A 109 -38.98 -20.03 15.63
N SER A 110 -38.47 -20.80 14.67
CA SER A 110 -37.25 -21.61 14.84
C SER A 110 -36.01 -20.75 15.12
N LEU A 111 -35.90 -19.57 14.49
CA LEU A 111 -34.82 -18.60 14.74
C LEU A 111 -34.88 -18.09 16.18
N ALA A 112 -36.06 -17.67 16.65
CA ALA A 112 -36.27 -17.20 18.02
C ALA A 112 -36.00 -18.30 19.07
N ALA A 113 -36.24 -19.56 18.72
CA ALA A 113 -35.93 -20.72 19.55
C ALA A 113 -34.46 -21.20 19.44
N SER A 114 -33.61 -20.51 18.66
CA SER A 114 -32.21 -20.91 18.40
C SER A 114 -32.05 -22.32 17.83
N GLN A 115 -33.04 -22.79 17.05
CA GLN A 115 -33.06 -24.14 16.45
C GLN A 115 -32.50 -24.18 15.03
N LEU A 116 -32.25 -23.02 14.41
CA LEU A 116 -31.70 -22.95 13.06
C LEU A 116 -30.18 -23.05 13.07
N ARG A 117 -29.63 -23.70 12.04
CA ARG A 117 -28.18 -23.70 11.78
C ARG A 117 -27.76 -22.35 11.22
N LYS A 118 -26.84 -21.67 11.88
CA LYS A 118 -26.32 -20.38 11.44
C LYS A 118 -25.22 -20.59 10.41
N LEU A 119 -25.38 -20.00 9.24
CA LEU A 119 -24.39 -20.00 8.18
C LEU A 119 -23.95 -18.55 7.93
N SER A 120 -22.65 -18.33 7.87
CA SER A 120 -22.07 -17.06 7.44
C SER A 120 -21.28 -17.28 6.17
N CYS A 121 -21.64 -16.59 5.10
CA CYS A 121 -20.92 -16.69 3.84
C CYS A 121 -19.82 -15.63 3.74
N MET A 122 -18.63 -16.07 3.37
CA MET A 122 -17.56 -15.20 2.90
C MET A 122 -17.83 -14.77 1.46
N PRO A 123 -17.34 -13.61 1.01
CA PRO A 123 -17.43 -13.25 -0.40
C PRO A 123 -16.82 -14.33 -1.29
N LEU A 124 -17.43 -14.56 -2.46
CA LEU A 124 -16.88 -15.48 -3.44
C LEU A 124 -15.51 -14.99 -3.93
N VAL A 125 -14.53 -15.90 -3.90
CA VAL A 125 -13.19 -15.67 -4.45
C VAL A 125 -13.14 -16.16 -5.90
N PRO A 126 -13.06 -15.25 -6.90
CA PRO A 126 -12.80 -15.64 -8.27
C PRO A 126 -11.30 -15.95 -8.44
N ALA A 127 -10.97 -17.09 -9.07
CA ALA A 127 -9.61 -17.50 -9.35
C ALA A 127 -9.43 -17.73 -10.84
N ASN A 128 -8.60 -16.91 -11.50
CA ASN A 128 -8.24 -17.04 -12.93
C ASN A 128 -9.44 -17.02 -13.91
N LEU A 129 -10.53 -16.32 -13.57
CA LEU A 129 -11.74 -16.24 -14.42
C LEU A 129 -11.59 -15.20 -15.53
N SER A 130 -12.19 -15.46 -16.69
CA SER A 130 -12.50 -14.41 -17.68
C SER A 130 -13.64 -13.51 -17.22
N GLU A 131 -13.84 -12.34 -17.84
CA GLU A 131 -14.96 -11.42 -17.48
C GLU A 131 -16.33 -12.10 -17.53
N ASN A 132 -16.58 -12.94 -18.55
CA ASN A 132 -17.84 -13.69 -18.68
C ASN A 132 -18.01 -14.72 -17.56
N GLN A 133 -16.93 -15.42 -17.20
CA GLN A 133 -16.93 -16.40 -16.11
C GLN A 133 -17.08 -15.72 -14.75
N GLU A 134 -16.49 -14.55 -14.54
CA GLU A 134 -16.67 -13.78 -13.31
C GLU A 134 -18.13 -13.31 -13.19
N ALA A 135 -18.73 -12.79 -14.27
CA ALA A 135 -20.14 -12.43 -14.28
C ALA A 135 -21.06 -13.62 -13.95
N LEU A 136 -20.75 -14.81 -14.50
CA LEU A 136 -21.44 -16.05 -14.16
C LEU A 136 -21.24 -16.43 -12.68
N ALA A 137 -20.01 -16.35 -12.17
CA ALA A 137 -19.69 -16.68 -10.78
C ALA A 137 -20.42 -15.76 -9.78
N ARG A 138 -20.54 -14.46 -10.06
CA ARG A 138 -21.30 -13.51 -9.22
C ARG A 138 -22.81 -13.76 -9.25
N ARG A 139 -23.36 -14.13 -10.41
CA ARG A 139 -24.76 -14.58 -10.51
C ARG A 139 -24.98 -15.88 -9.74
N LEU A 140 -24.06 -16.84 -9.88
CA LEU A 140 -24.09 -18.12 -9.17
C LEU A 140 -24.02 -17.93 -7.65
N GLU A 141 -23.13 -17.08 -7.15
CA GLU A 141 -23.06 -16.69 -5.73
C GLU A 141 -24.42 -16.19 -5.23
N THR A 142 -25.04 -15.26 -5.97
CA THR A 142 -26.33 -14.68 -5.60
C THR A 142 -27.44 -15.73 -5.54
N THR A 143 -27.55 -16.58 -6.57
CA THR A 143 -28.56 -17.65 -6.64
C THR A 143 -28.34 -18.74 -5.59
N LEU A 144 -27.08 -19.11 -5.34
CA LEU A 144 -26.74 -20.09 -4.32
C LEU A 144 -27.09 -19.60 -2.92
N LEU A 145 -26.76 -18.34 -2.60
CA LEU A 145 -27.06 -17.72 -1.31
C LEU A 145 -28.56 -17.56 -1.08
N ARG A 146 -29.32 -17.21 -2.13
CA ARG A 146 -30.78 -17.22 -2.09
C ARG A 146 -31.31 -18.61 -1.75
N SER A 147 -30.85 -19.62 -2.49
CA SER A 147 -31.30 -21.01 -2.34
C SER A 147 -30.96 -21.59 -0.96
N LEU A 148 -29.75 -21.30 -0.44
CA LEU A 148 -29.33 -21.63 0.92
C LEU A 148 -30.21 -20.93 1.97
N GLY A 149 -30.49 -19.65 1.74
CA GLY A 149 -31.35 -18.83 2.60
C GLY A 149 -32.79 -19.31 2.67
N ASN A 150 -33.27 -20.12 1.73
CA ASN A 150 -34.62 -20.70 1.72
C ASN A 150 -34.72 -22.07 2.39
N LEU A 151 -33.61 -22.71 2.76
CA LEU A 151 -33.64 -23.98 3.48
C LEU A 151 -34.31 -23.80 4.86
N LYS A 152 -35.17 -24.74 5.25
CA LYS A 152 -36.04 -24.61 6.44
C LYS A 152 -35.29 -24.60 7.77
N ASP A 153 -34.14 -25.26 7.83
CA ASP A 153 -33.36 -25.50 9.04
C ASP A 153 -32.03 -24.71 9.08
N VAL A 154 -31.91 -23.70 8.21
CA VAL A 154 -30.71 -22.88 8.04
C VAL A 154 -31.09 -21.40 8.10
N VAL A 155 -30.25 -20.59 8.74
CA VAL A 155 -30.31 -19.14 8.64
C VAL A 155 -29.01 -18.63 8.02
N LEU A 156 -29.14 -17.85 6.94
CA LEU A 156 -27.98 -17.28 6.24
C LEU A 156 -27.77 -15.84 6.68
N LEU A 157 -26.58 -15.56 7.20
CA LEU A 157 -26.14 -14.24 7.61
C LEU A 157 -25.49 -13.56 6.41
N GLU A 158 -26.25 -12.75 5.67
CA GLU A 158 -25.74 -11.98 4.53
C GLU A 158 -24.98 -10.73 5.00
N ARG A 159 -23.77 -10.96 5.50
CA ARG A 159 -22.97 -9.91 6.16
C ARG A 159 -22.49 -8.78 5.24
N ARG A 160 -22.76 -8.86 3.94
CA ARG A 160 -22.52 -7.76 2.97
C ARG A 160 -23.32 -6.49 3.27
N HIS A 161 -24.47 -6.60 3.93
CA HIS A 161 -25.32 -5.45 4.30
C HIS A 161 -25.09 -4.97 5.74
N LEU A 162 -24.18 -5.62 6.45
CA LEU A 162 -23.95 -5.40 7.88
C LEU A 162 -23.46 -3.98 8.20
N LEU A 163 -22.70 -3.35 7.30
CA LEU A 163 -22.22 -1.99 7.51
C LEU A 163 -23.35 -0.97 7.62
N LEU A 164 -24.45 -1.17 6.88
CA LEU A 164 -25.63 -0.31 7.00
C LEU A 164 -26.18 -0.42 8.42
N LEU A 165 -26.32 -1.65 8.93
CA LEU A 165 -26.81 -1.93 10.28
C LEU A 165 -25.86 -1.43 11.39
N LEU A 166 -24.55 -1.57 11.21
CA LEU A 166 -23.55 -1.10 12.18
C LEU A 166 -23.42 0.42 12.23
N ASN A 167 -23.87 1.11 11.17
CA ASN A 167 -23.87 2.57 11.10
C ASN A 167 -25.13 3.21 11.69
N GLU A 168 -26.17 2.41 12.01
CA GLU A 168 -27.39 2.90 12.63
C GLU A 168 -27.15 3.37 14.08
N PRO A 169 -27.60 4.58 14.46
CA PRO A 169 -27.52 5.06 15.84
C PRO A 169 -28.19 4.09 16.83
N GLY A 170 -27.43 3.59 17.81
CA GLY A 170 -27.94 2.68 18.85
C GLY A 170 -27.71 1.18 18.58
N ALA A 171 -27.19 0.80 17.41
CA ALA A 171 -26.82 -0.59 17.12
C ALA A 171 -25.78 -1.16 18.11
N GLU A 172 -24.91 -0.30 18.65
CA GLU A 172 -23.89 -0.64 19.66
C GLU A 172 -24.50 -1.15 20.99
N GLN A 173 -25.79 -0.90 21.25
CA GLN A 173 -26.47 -1.29 22.49
C GLN A 173 -27.30 -2.57 22.36
N CYS A 174 -27.41 -3.16 21.15
CA CYS A 174 -28.27 -4.31 20.92
C CYS A 174 -27.49 -5.63 21.02
N ASP A 175 -27.47 -6.24 22.22
CA ASP A 175 -26.88 -7.57 22.47
C ASP A 175 -27.36 -8.64 21.47
N LEU A 176 -28.59 -8.49 20.99
CA LEU A 176 -29.25 -9.40 20.07
C LEU A 176 -28.50 -9.59 18.74
N THR A 177 -27.95 -8.51 18.19
CA THR A 177 -27.23 -8.52 16.92
C THR A 177 -25.91 -9.26 17.08
N ARG A 178 -25.19 -9.03 18.19
CA ARG A 178 -23.92 -9.69 18.51
C ARG A 178 -24.10 -11.20 18.73
N ASP A 179 -25.19 -11.61 19.36
CA ASP A 179 -25.46 -13.03 19.64
C ASP A 179 -26.02 -13.79 18.43
N LEU A 180 -26.71 -13.09 17.52
CA LEU A 180 -27.10 -13.66 16.24
C LEU A 180 -25.88 -14.04 15.39
N PHE A 181 -24.84 -13.20 15.35
CA PHE A 181 -23.67 -13.44 14.51
C PHE A 181 -22.73 -14.53 15.03
N ALA A 182 -22.84 -14.95 16.29
CA ALA A 182 -21.93 -15.91 16.88
C ALA A 182 -22.23 -17.38 16.53
N GLY A 183 -21.16 -18.16 16.36
CA GLY A 183 -21.23 -19.61 16.21
C GLY A 183 -21.76 -20.05 14.85
N ALA A 184 -21.63 -19.19 13.84
CA ALA A 184 -22.03 -19.51 12.49
C ALA A 184 -20.98 -20.37 11.78
N LEU A 185 -21.40 -21.40 11.07
CA LEU A 185 -20.52 -22.14 10.17
C LEU A 185 -20.09 -21.20 9.04
N VAL A 186 -18.79 -21.17 8.74
CA VAL A 186 -18.22 -20.27 7.73
C VAL A 186 -18.24 -20.97 6.38
N LEU A 187 -18.98 -20.42 5.41
CA LEU A 187 -18.99 -20.88 4.03
C LEU A 187 -17.98 -20.07 3.23
N LYS A 188 -17.00 -20.77 2.65
CA LYS A 188 -16.06 -20.20 1.70
C LYS A 188 -16.39 -20.68 0.29
N LEU A 189 -16.58 -19.73 -0.62
CA LEU A 189 -16.90 -19.98 -2.02
C LEU A 189 -15.69 -19.64 -2.88
N THR A 190 -15.27 -20.54 -3.75
CA THR A 190 -14.19 -20.31 -4.71
C THR A 190 -14.61 -20.74 -6.10
N ALA A 191 -14.50 -19.85 -7.07
CA ALA A 191 -14.83 -20.11 -8.46
C ALA A 191 -13.56 -20.20 -9.30
N THR A 192 -13.41 -21.29 -10.04
CA THR A 192 -12.31 -21.53 -11.00
C THR A 192 -12.87 -21.78 -12.40
N PRO A 193 -12.09 -21.61 -13.48
CA PRO A 193 -12.56 -21.85 -14.84
C PRO A 193 -12.94 -23.32 -15.05
N GLU A 194 -14.05 -23.55 -15.72
CA GLU A 194 -14.40 -24.85 -16.32
C GLU A 194 -14.52 -24.62 -17.84
N GLY A 195 -13.53 -25.07 -18.62
CA GLY A 195 -13.55 -24.80 -20.06
C GLY A 195 -13.52 -23.30 -20.39
N LYS A 196 -14.30 -22.88 -21.41
CA LYS A 196 -14.22 -21.52 -21.98
C LYS A 196 -15.09 -20.50 -21.26
N ASP A 197 -16.36 -20.82 -21.02
CA ASP A 197 -17.36 -19.89 -20.48
C ASP A 197 -17.98 -20.38 -19.16
N ASP A 198 -17.72 -21.63 -18.76
CA ASP A 198 -18.33 -22.25 -17.59
C ASP A 198 -17.46 -22.06 -16.34
N VAL A 199 -18.06 -22.31 -15.16
CA VAL A 199 -17.41 -22.11 -13.86
C VAL A 199 -17.50 -23.37 -13.02
N ARG A 200 -16.39 -23.76 -12.41
CA ARG A 200 -16.34 -24.75 -11.34
C ARG A 200 -16.40 -24.03 -10.00
N LEU A 201 -17.42 -24.31 -9.20
CA LEU A 201 -17.59 -23.77 -7.87
C LEU A 201 -17.15 -24.81 -6.82
N ARG A 202 -16.23 -24.41 -5.95
CA ARG A 202 -15.88 -25.11 -4.72
C ARG A 202 -16.55 -24.41 -3.54
N VAL A 203 -17.30 -25.16 -2.74
CA VAL A 203 -17.94 -24.72 -1.51
C VAL A 203 -17.30 -25.47 -0.35
N GLN A 204 -16.66 -24.75 0.55
CA GLN A 204 -16.07 -25.29 1.77
C GLN A 204 -16.83 -24.77 2.99
N VAL A 205 -17.17 -25.67 3.89
CA VAL A 205 -17.84 -25.35 5.16
C VAL A 205 -16.84 -25.57 6.28
N PHE A 206 -16.52 -24.52 7.01
CA PHE A 206 -15.61 -24.55 8.15
C PHE A 206 -16.36 -24.40 9.47
N SER A 207 -15.72 -24.83 10.56
CA SER A 207 -16.09 -24.44 11.91
C SER A 207 -16.10 -22.91 12.07
N PRO A 208 -16.79 -22.35 13.09
CA PRO A 208 -16.83 -20.92 13.36
C PRO A 208 -15.43 -20.32 13.48
N ASP A 209 -14.50 -21.05 14.11
CA ASP A 209 -13.10 -20.64 14.21
C ASP A 209 -12.31 -20.72 12.90
N GLY A 210 -12.93 -21.17 11.81
CA GLY A 210 -12.41 -21.29 10.44
C GLY A 210 -11.22 -22.21 10.26
N LYS A 211 -10.80 -22.94 11.30
CA LYS A 211 -9.61 -23.81 11.23
C LYS A 211 -9.94 -25.21 10.74
N THR A 212 -11.14 -25.69 11.06
CA THR A 212 -11.53 -27.07 10.76
C THR A 212 -12.45 -27.09 9.55
N LEU A 213 -11.97 -27.68 8.45
CA LEU A 213 -12.82 -27.99 7.31
C LEU A 213 -13.78 -29.12 7.71
N LEU A 214 -15.07 -28.83 7.71
CA LEU A 214 -16.13 -29.78 8.10
C LEU A 214 -16.76 -30.45 6.89
N ASN A 215 -16.84 -29.75 5.77
CA ASN A 215 -17.31 -30.31 4.50
C ASN A 215 -16.72 -29.55 3.30
N GLU A 216 -16.55 -30.23 2.18
CA GLU A 216 -16.18 -29.65 0.91
C GLU A 216 -17.00 -30.28 -0.22
N LYS A 217 -17.51 -29.44 -1.12
CA LYS A 217 -18.19 -29.88 -2.33
C LYS A 217 -17.77 -29.06 -3.54
N VAL A 218 -17.64 -29.73 -4.67
CA VAL A 218 -17.27 -29.12 -5.95
C VAL A 218 -18.36 -29.45 -6.98
N GLY A 219 -18.77 -28.45 -7.74
CA GLY A 219 -19.76 -28.58 -8.82
C GLY A 219 -19.37 -27.75 -10.04
N ALA A 220 -19.71 -28.24 -11.24
CA ALA A 220 -19.54 -27.51 -12.49
C ALA A 220 -20.87 -26.87 -12.90
N PHE A 221 -20.83 -25.59 -13.28
CA PHE A 221 -22.00 -24.79 -13.60
C PHE A 221 -21.85 -24.20 -15.00
N GLN A 222 -22.81 -24.54 -15.86
CA GLN A 222 -22.81 -24.14 -17.26
C GLN A 222 -23.43 -22.75 -17.45
N ALA A 223 -22.84 -21.90 -18.29
CA ALA A 223 -23.25 -20.52 -18.48
C ALA A 223 -24.69 -20.33 -18.99
N LYS A 224 -25.21 -21.29 -19.75
CA LYS A 224 -26.54 -21.24 -20.38
C LYS A 224 -27.62 -22.03 -19.64
N ALA A 225 -27.27 -22.69 -18.54
CA ALA A 225 -28.22 -23.52 -17.80
C ALA A 225 -29.10 -22.69 -16.85
N ASP A 226 -30.20 -23.28 -16.40
CA ASP A 226 -31.03 -22.74 -15.33
C ASP A 226 -30.26 -22.84 -14.00
N LEU A 227 -29.73 -21.70 -13.55
CA LEU A 227 -28.93 -21.62 -12.32
C LEU A 227 -29.75 -21.93 -11.06
N ASP A 228 -31.05 -21.64 -11.04
CA ASP A 228 -31.89 -21.90 -9.87
C ASP A 228 -32.08 -23.41 -9.67
N GLU A 229 -32.32 -24.15 -10.76
CA GLU A 229 -32.40 -25.62 -10.74
C GLU A 229 -31.04 -26.25 -10.40
N LEU A 230 -29.96 -25.80 -11.04
CA LEU A 230 -28.61 -26.32 -10.75
C LEU A 230 -28.19 -26.07 -9.31
N CYS A 231 -28.49 -24.89 -8.75
CA CYS A 231 -28.20 -24.60 -7.35
C CYS A 231 -29.02 -25.49 -6.42
N ARG A 232 -30.33 -25.68 -6.68
CA ARG A 232 -31.15 -26.61 -5.90
C ARG A 232 -30.59 -28.03 -5.92
N GLN A 233 -30.23 -28.55 -7.10
CA GLN A 233 -29.62 -29.87 -7.23
C GLN A 233 -28.26 -29.96 -6.55
N PHE A 234 -27.42 -28.94 -6.66
CA PHE A 234 -26.13 -28.91 -5.99
C PHE A 234 -26.29 -28.93 -4.45
N LEU A 235 -27.24 -28.16 -3.92
CA LEU A 235 -27.49 -28.08 -2.48
C LEU A 235 -28.02 -29.39 -1.89
N THR A 236 -28.76 -30.22 -2.63
CA THR A 236 -29.15 -31.56 -2.13
C THR A 236 -27.94 -32.48 -1.94
N THR A 237 -26.82 -32.19 -2.61
CA THR A 237 -25.56 -32.93 -2.44
C THR A 237 -24.63 -32.37 -1.35
N LEU A 238 -24.96 -31.20 -0.79
CA LEU A 238 -24.17 -30.52 0.23
C LEU A 238 -24.69 -30.89 1.63
N SER A 239 -23.97 -31.78 2.33
CA SER A 239 -24.31 -32.13 3.71
C SER A 239 -23.91 -31.03 4.70
N MET A 240 -24.89 -30.44 5.39
CA MET A 240 -24.59 -29.39 6.38
C MET A 240 -24.16 -30.01 7.73
N PRO A 241 -22.95 -29.70 8.23
CA PRO A 241 -22.47 -30.18 9.53
C PRO A 241 -23.38 -29.77 10.69
N ALA A 242 -23.26 -30.46 11.83
CA ALA A 242 -23.92 -30.06 13.06
C ALA A 242 -23.38 -28.72 13.59
N ASN A 243 -24.19 -28.01 14.39
CA ASN A 243 -23.74 -26.80 15.07
C ASN A 243 -22.52 -27.11 15.94
N SER A 244 -21.55 -26.19 15.94
CA SER A 244 -20.35 -26.25 16.79
C SER A 244 -20.41 -25.15 17.85
N GLY A 245 -19.56 -25.25 18.86
CA GLY A 245 -19.50 -24.26 19.95
C GLY A 245 -19.14 -22.87 19.44
N GLU A 246 -19.60 -21.84 20.16
CA GLU A 246 -19.29 -20.45 19.83
C GLU A 246 -17.79 -20.16 19.99
N ASP A 247 -17.16 -19.58 18.96
CA ASP A 247 -15.82 -18.98 19.02
C ASP A 247 -15.84 -17.62 18.31
N LYS A 248 -16.49 -16.62 18.93
CA LYS A 248 -16.60 -15.25 18.40
C LYS A 248 -15.23 -14.67 17.97
N PRO A 249 -14.16 -14.75 18.79
CA PRO A 249 -12.84 -14.22 18.40
C PRO A 249 -12.19 -15.00 17.24
N GLY A 250 -12.30 -16.34 17.24
CA GLY A 250 -11.79 -17.16 16.13
C GLY A 250 -12.49 -16.84 14.82
N GLU A 251 -13.80 -16.69 14.85
CA GLU A 251 -14.62 -16.33 13.69
C GLU A 251 -14.27 -14.93 13.17
N ALA A 252 -14.21 -13.92 14.05
CA ALA A 252 -13.86 -12.55 13.70
C ALA A 252 -12.50 -12.47 13.01
N ARG A 253 -11.53 -13.25 13.51
CA ARG A 253 -10.18 -13.30 12.96
C ARG A 253 -10.13 -13.81 11.52
N ASN A 254 -10.96 -14.80 11.15
CA ASN A 254 -11.00 -15.29 9.76
C ASN A 254 -11.57 -14.26 8.81
N PHE A 255 -12.59 -13.53 9.25
CA PHE A 255 -13.13 -12.42 8.48
C PHE A 255 -12.10 -11.30 8.26
N ILE A 256 -11.25 -11.00 9.25
CA ILE A 256 -10.11 -10.09 9.05
C ILE A 256 -9.09 -10.66 8.06
N TYR A 257 -8.80 -11.96 8.10
CA TYR A 257 -7.88 -12.58 7.15
C TYR A 257 -8.38 -12.52 5.71
N GLU A 258 -9.66 -12.82 5.51
CA GLU A 258 -10.28 -12.64 4.20
C GLU A 258 -10.27 -11.19 3.79
N ALA A 259 -10.61 -10.27 4.69
CA ALA A 259 -10.62 -8.86 4.35
C ALA A 259 -9.25 -8.36 3.89
N TRP A 260 -8.17 -8.77 4.57
CA TRP A 260 -6.81 -8.47 4.14
C TRP A 260 -6.43 -9.17 2.81
N PHE A 261 -6.92 -10.38 2.58
CA PHE A 261 -6.78 -11.07 1.30
C PHE A 261 -7.55 -10.32 0.19
N SER A 262 -8.84 -10.08 0.33
CA SER A 262 -9.66 -9.36 -0.66
C SER A 262 -9.08 -7.97 -0.94
N VAL A 263 -8.68 -7.22 0.10
CA VAL A 263 -8.08 -5.90 -0.10
C VAL A 263 -6.72 -6.03 -0.77
N SER A 264 -5.93 -7.07 -0.54
CA SER A 264 -4.68 -7.28 -1.27
C SER A 264 -4.91 -7.75 -2.71
N HIS A 265 -6.09 -8.22 -3.08
CA HIS A 265 -6.43 -8.67 -4.44
C HIS A 265 -7.32 -7.65 -5.20
N SER A 266 -7.41 -6.41 -4.72
CA SER A 266 -8.20 -5.32 -5.32
C SER A 266 -9.73 -5.55 -5.32
N LEU A 267 -10.19 -6.45 -4.46
CA LEU A 267 -11.59 -6.73 -4.18
C LEU A 267 -12.04 -5.88 -2.99
N ALA A 268 -12.03 -4.55 -3.18
CA ALA A 268 -12.27 -3.59 -2.09
C ALA A 268 -13.65 -3.74 -1.43
N GLY A 269 -14.70 -4.02 -2.19
CA GLY A 269 -16.05 -4.24 -1.64
C GLY A 269 -16.10 -5.46 -0.72
N ASP A 270 -15.56 -6.58 -1.20
CA ASP A 270 -15.47 -7.86 -0.47
C ASP A 270 -14.63 -7.71 0.82
N ALA A 271 -13.57 -6.90 0.75
CA ALA A 271 -12.72 -6.61 1.90
C ALA A 271 -13.45 -5.86 3.01
N ILE A 272 -14.16 -4.80 2.64
CA ILE A 272 -14.91 -3.94 3.56
C ILE A 272 -16.03 -4.74 4.25
N ALA A 273 -16.77 -5.53 3.47
CA ALA A 273 -17.82 -6.40 4.00
C ALA A 273 -17.26 -7.45 4.98
N SER A 274 -16.13 -8.07 4.64
CA SER A 274 -15.47 -9.05 5.50
C SER A 274 -14.96 -8.40 6.80
N ALA A 275 -14.31 -7.24 6.72
CA ALA A 275 -13.82 -6.56 7.92
C ALA A 275 -14.96 -6.08 8.84
N ALA A 276 -16.06 -5.63 8.26
CA ALA A 276 -17.26 -5.27 9.02
C ALA A 276 -17.84 -6.47 9.76
N SER A 277 -17.87 -7.63 9.10
CA SER A 277 -18.29 -8.90 9.69
C SER A 277 -17.47 -9.24 10.92
N ALA A 278 -16.15 -9.04 10.86
CA ALA A 278 -15.29 -9.22 12.03
C ALA A 278 -15.63 -8.26 13.16
N SER A 279 -15.84 -6.96 12.85
CA SER A 279 -16.15 -5.95 13.87
C SER A 279 -17.47 -6.18 14.60
N ALA A 280 -18.47 -6.78 13.94
CA ALA A 280 -19.74 -7.13 14.58
C ALA A 280 -19.63 -8.31 15.55
N LEU A 281 -18.69 -9.23 15.30
CA LEU A 281 -18.41 -10.35 16.17
C LEU A 281 -17.56 -9.93 17.37
N ASP A 282 -16.59 -9.04 17.13
CA ASP A 282 -15.63 -8.54 18.10
C ASP A 282 -15.28 -7.09 17.80
N ALA A 283 -15.72 -6.19 18.69
CA ALA A 283 -15.49 -4.75 18.55
C ALA A 283 -13.99 -4.38 18.57
N GLU A 284 -13.10 -5.23 19.09
CA GLU A 284 -11.66 -4.99 19.00
C GLU A 284 -11.16 -4.96 17.54
N GLN A 285 -11.88 -5.64 16.63
CA GLN A 285 -11.55 -5.69 15.20
C GLN A 285 -11.91 -4.41 14.43
N GLU A 286 -12.61 -3.44 15.05
CA GLU A 286 -12.86 -2.13 14.43
C GLU A 286 -11.57 -1.40 14.03
N LYS A 287 -10.45 -1.64 14.74
CA LYS A 287 -9.14 -1.11 14.37
C LYS A 287 -8.62 -1.70 13.07
N GLU A 288 -8.86 -2.99 12.82
CA GLU A 288 -8.50 -3.65 11.55
C GLU A 288 -9.41 -3.19 10.42
N LEU A 289 -10.72 -3.03 10.67
CA LEU A 289 -11.64 -2.41 9.71
C LEU A 289 -11.17 -1.03 9.25
N CYS A 290 -10.69 -0.18 10.17
CA CYS A 290 -10.10 1.11 9.81
C CYS A 290 -8.89 0.97 8.87
N ARG A 291 -7.96 0.05 9.15
CA ARG A 291 -6.77 -0.20 8.30
C ARG A 291 -7.16 -0.69 6.91
N ILE A 292 -8.13 -1.59 6.84
CA ILE A 292 -8.65 -2.16 5.60
C ILE A 292 -9.39 -1.09 4.79
N ALA A 293 -10.20 -0.25 5.45
CA ALA A 293 -10.91 0.85 4.81
C ALA A 293 -9.98 1.90 4.20
N ALA A 294 -8.95 2.33 4.94
CA ALA A 294 -7.93 3.22 4.40
C ALA A 294 -7.19 2.59 3.20
N THR A 295 -6.88 1.29 3.28
CA THR A 295 -6.21 0.56 2.20
C THR A 295 -7.10 0.43 0.96
N ALA A 296 -8.39 0.12 1.14
CA ALA A 296 -9.38 0.02 0.07
C ALA A 296 -9.58 1.37 -0.63
N ALA A 297 -9.75 2.46 0.13
CA ALA A 297 -9.86 3.82 -0.39
C ALA A 297 -8.66 4.17 -1.29
N ARG A 298 -7.43 3.90 -0.84
CA ARG A 298 -6.21 4.13 -1.62
C ARG A 298 -6.21 3.39 -2.95
N GLN A 299 -6.69 2.15 -2.97
CA GLN A 299 -6.66 1.32 -4.18
C GLN A 299 -7.65 1.81 -5.22
N LEU A 300 -8.87 2.13 -4.80
CA LEU A 300 -9.90 2.72 -5.67
C LEU A 300 -9.41 4.03 -6.29
N TRP A 301 -8.73 4.86 -5.49
CA TRP A 301 -8.11 6.09 -5.96
C TRP A 301 -7.03 5.87 -7.04
N LYS A 302 -6.37 4.72 -7.01
CA LYS A 302 -5.29 4.32 -7.94
C LYS A 302 -5.76 3.45 -9.11
N GLN A 303 -7.06 3.19 -9.29
CA GLN A 303 -7.58 2.46 -10.46
C GLN A 303 -7.98 3.47 -11.56
N TRP A 304 -7.09 3.72 -12.52
CA TRP A 304 -7.23 4.78 -13.55
C TRP A 304 -8.10 4.34 -14.74
N GLU A 305 -8.39 3.04 -14.84
CA GLU A 305 -9.16 2.44 -15.94
C GLU A 305 -10.68 2.56 -15.76
N LYS A 306 -11.17 2.89 -14.55
CA LYS A 306 -12.62 3.06 -14.25
C LYS A 306 -13.04 4.54 -14.31
N PRO A 307 -14.32 4.85 -14.61
CA PRO A 307 -14.84 6.21 -14.61
C PRO A 307 -14.56 6.93 -13.28
N ALA A 308 -14.07 8.17 -13.37
CA ALA A 308 -13.59 8.94 -12.23
C ALA A 308 -14.68 9.16 -11.15
N THR A 309 -15.92 9.43 -11.56
CA THR A 309 -17.02 9.73 -10.63
C THR A 309 -17.41 8.54 -9.75
N GLU A 310 -17.49 7.33 -10.31
CA GLU A 310 -17.92 6.14 -9.56
C GLU A 310 -16.84 5.65 -8.59
N ARG A 311 -15.57 5.69 -8.98
CA ARG A 311 -14.46 5.26 -8.10
C ARG A 311 -14.24 6.20 -6.92
N TYR A 312 -14.41 7.51 -7.12
CA TYR A 312 -14.09 8.50 -6.08
C TYR A 312 -15.15 8.57 -4.98
N ALA A 313 -16.43 8.38 -5.30
CA ALA A 313 -17.49 8.30 -4.29
C ALA A 313 -17.20 7.16 -3.29
N VAL A 314 -17.01 5.94 -3.79
CA VAL A 314 -16.71 4.77 -2.95
C VAL A 314 -15.37 4.91 -2.22
N ALA A 315 -14.37 5.56 -2.83
CA ALA A 315 -13.10 5.81 -2.15
C ALA A 315 -13.26 6.80 -0.98
N VAL A 316 -14.10 7.82 -1.14
CA VAL A 316 -14.42 8.80 -0.09
C VAL A 316 -15.23 8.16 1.02
N ASP A 317 -16.19 7.30 0.73
CA ASP A 317 -16.95 6.57 1.76
C ASP A 317 -16.05 5.67 2.61
N ASN A 318 -15.14 4.95 1.98
CA ASN A 318 -14.14 4.14 2.68
C ASN A 318 -13.19 5.01 3.53
N LEU A 319 -12.84 6.21 3.05
CA LEU A 319 -12.02 7.16 3.79
C LEU A 319 -12.77 7.72 5.01
N LYS A 320 -14.04 8.10 4.86
CA LYS A 320 -14.92 8.53 5.95
C LYS A 320 -15.03 7.48 7.04
N LEU A 321 -15.26 6.22 6.64
CA LEU A 321 -15.31 5.09 7.57
C LEU A 321 -13.97 4.96 8.34
N ALA A 322 -12.85 5.01 7.63
CA ALA A 322 -11.53 4.94 8.24
C ALA A 322 -11.27 6.11 9.21
N ALA A 323 -11.64 7.33 8.84
CA ALA A 323 -11.50 8.54 9.66
C ALA A 323 -12.32 8.44 10.95
N ARG A 324 -13.60 8.06 10.84
CA ARG A 324 -14.50 7.87 11.98
C ARG A 324 -13.97 6.82 12.96
N LEU A 325 -13.52 5.67 12.46
CA LEU A 325 -12.99 4.60 13.31
C LEU A 325 -11.65 4.99 13.96
N ALA A 326 -10.79 5.71 13.25
CA ALA A 326 -9.55 6.25 13.80
C ALA A 326 -9.83 7.22 14.96
N ALA A 327 -10.83 8.09 14.80
CA ALA A 327 -11.29 9.02 15.84
C ALA A 327 -11.87 8.27 17.05
N LYS A 328 -12.82 7.34 16.83
CA LYS A 328 -13.45 6.51 17.89
C LYS A 328 -12.41 5.84 18.79
N HIS A 329 -11.39 5.25 18.17
CA HIS A 329 -10.35 4.48 18.87
C HIS A 329 -9.10 5.29 19.26
N HIS A 330 -9.08 6.61 19.01
CA HIS A 330 -7.96 7.50 19.33
C HIS A 330 -6.60 6.99 18.81
N PHE A 331 -6.57 6.45 17.58
CA PHE A 331 -5.37 5.86 16.98
C PHE A 331 -5.20 6.31 15.53
N PHE A 332 -3.96 6.26 15.03
CA PHE A 332 -3.64 6.67 13.67
C PHE A 332 -2.81 5.58 12.95
N PRO A 333 -3.45 4.72 12.15
CA PRO A 333 -2.74 3.62 11.49
C PRO A 333 -1.85 4.11 10.33
N TYR A 334 -0.84 3.29 10.00
CA TYR A 334 0.05 3.57 8.87
C TYR A 334 -0.71 3.64 7.54
N GLU A 335 -1.73 2.80 7.36
CA GLU A 335 -2.57 2.74 6.17
C GLU A 335 -3.32 4.06 5.93
N LEU A 336 -3.79 4.71 7.00
CA LEU A 336 -4.46 6.01 6.93
C LEU A 336 -3.48 7.13 6.54
N HIS A 337 -2.25 7.11 7.08
CA HIS A 337 -1.17 7.97 6.60
C HIS A 337 -0.89 7.74 5.10
N VAL A 338 -0.82 6.48 4.67
CA VAL A 338 -0.44 6.13 3.31
C VAL A 338 -1.53 6.50 2.29
N VAL A 339 -2.83 6.40 2.63
CA VAL A 339 -3.92 6.87 1.75
C VAL A 339 -3.93 8.39 1.64
N MET A 340 -3.64 9.12 2.72
CA MET A 340 -3.47 10.57 2.66
C MET A 340 -2.35 10.92 1.69
N TRP A 341 -1.14 10.41 1.93
CA TRP A 341 0.06 10.74 1.15
C TRP A 341 0.00 10.29 -0.33
N ASN A 342 -0.47 9.08 -0.62
CA ASN A 342 -0.37 8.47 -1.95
C ASN A 342 -1.66 8.48 -2.78
N ALA A 343 -2.72 9.10 -2.27
CA ALA A 343 -4.01 9.13 -2.96
C ALA A 343 -4.71 10.47 -2.77
N VAL A 344 -5.20 10.78 -1.57
CA VAL A 344 -6.04 11.97 -1.32
C VAL A 344 -5.29 13.28 -1.58
N ALA A 345 -4.00 13.31 -1.24
CA ALA A 345 -3.15 14.48 -1.37
C ALA A 345 -2.66 14.75 -2.80
N LEU A 346 -2.68 13.77 -3.70
CA LEU A 346 -2.02 13.85 -5.00
C LEU A 346 -2.79 14.60 -6.11
N PRO A 347 -4.13 14.59 -6.19
CA PRO A 347 -4.85 15.30 -7.24
C PRO A 347 -4.48 16.77 -7.27
N THR A 348 -4.22 17.28 -8.46
CA THR A 348 -4.03 18.71 -8.66
C THR A 348 -5.32 19.46 -8.32
N LYS A 349 -5.22 20.77 -8.03
CA LYS A 349 -6.40 21.61 -7.80
C LYS A 349 -7.40 21.53 -8.97
N ARG A 350 -6.89 21.45 -10.20
CA ARG A 350 -7.71 21.31 -11.41
C ARG A 350 -8.44 19.96 -11.48
N GLU A 351 -7.82 18.87 -11.04
CA GLU A 351 -8.46 17.55 -10.98
C GLU A 351 -9.50 17.47 -9.86
N PHE A 352 -9.18 18.02 -8.69
CA PHE A 352 -10.13 18.13 -7.58
C PHE A 352 -11.37 18.94 -7.97
N ALA A 353 -11.19 20.06 -8.68
CA ALA A 353 -12.30 20.90 -9.15
C ALA A 353 -13.22 20.21 -10.17
N LYS A 354 -12.81 19.09 -10.78
CA LYS A 354 -13.67 18.30 -11.69
C LYS A 354 -14.60 17.35 -10.93
N LEU A 355 -14.39 17.14 -9.64
CA LEU A 355 -15.26 16.29 -8.82
C LEU A 355 -16.62 16.98 -8.60
N PRO A 356 -17.71 16.22 -8.42
CA PRO A 356 -19.00 16.79 -8.00
C PRO A 356 -18.86 17.62 -6.71
N ALA A 357 -19.63 18.70 -6.57
CA ALA A 357 -19.53 19.63 -5.44
C ALA A 357 -19.74 18.94 -4.08
N ASP A 358 -20.70 18.02 -3.99
CA ASP A 358 -20.93 17.24 -2.76
C ASP A 358 -19.71 16.39 -2.40
N LEU A 359 -19.10 15.74 -3.39
CA LEU A 359 -17.90 14.92 -3.17
C LEU A 359 -16.69 15.76 -2.76
N GLN A 360 -16.55 16.98 -3.29
CA GLN A 360 -15.52 17.92 -2.85
C GLN A 360 -15.70 18.32 -1.38
N ARG A 361 -16.93 18.63 -0.97
CA ARG A 361 -17.27 18.96 0.43
C ARG A 361 -16.96 17.78 1.35
N GLU A 362 -17.45 16.60 1.00
CA GLU A 362 -17.29 15.38 1.78
C GLU A 362 -15.81 14.98 1.94
N LEU A 363 -15.00 15.15 0.90
CA LEU A 363 -13.57 14.90 1.01
C LEU A 363 -12.90 15.88 1.96
N ARG A 364 -13.26 17.18 1.90
CA ARG A 364 -12.71 18.20 2.82
C ARG A 364 -13.06 17.89 4.27
N GLU A 365 -14.32 17.55 4.55
CA GLU A 365 -14.77 17.14 5.89
C GLU A 365 -14.01 15.91 6.39
N SER A 366 -13.80 14.92 5.53
CA SER A 366 -13.03 13.71 5.86
C SER A 366 -11.57 14.04 6.18
N VAL A 367 -10.96 14.93 5.40
CA VAL A 367 -9.57 15.39 5.62
C VAL A 367 -9.46 16.12 6.96
N GLU A 368 -10.38 17.03 7.28
CA GLU A 368 -10.38 17.75 8.57
C GLU A 368 -10.53 16.77 9.75
N ALA A 369 -11.45 15.81 9.68
CA ALA A 369 -11.61 14.78 10.71
C ALA A 369 -10.32 13.94 10.91
N ILE A 370 -9.60 13.63 9.82
CA ILE A 370 -8.31 12.94 9.87
C ILE A 370 -7.25 13.82 10.55
N PHE A 371 -7.22 15.12 10.28
CA PHE A 371 -6.33 16.07 10.96
C PHE A 371 -6.62 16.14 12.46
N GLU A 372 -7.87 16.29 12.87
CA GLU A 372 -8.26 16.33 14.28
C GLU A 372 -7.83 15.06 15.03
N THR A 373 -8.08 13.90 14.43
CA THR A 373 -7.64 12.60 14.94
C THR A 373 -6.12 12.57 15.05
N ARG A 374 -5.40 13.03 14.01
CA ARG A 374 -3.94 13.05 14.00
C ARG A 374 -3.38 13.94 15.11
N LEU A 375 -3.89 15.15 15.26
CA LEU A 375 -3.46 16.09 16.29
C LEU A 375 -3.69 15.53 17.69
N THR A 376 -4.83 14.85 17.90
CA THR A 376 -5.16 14.15 19.15
C THR A 376 -4.16 13.03 19.46
N THR A 377 -3.85 12.18 18.46
CA THR A 377 -2.85 11.10 18.65
C THR A 377 -1.43 11.60 18.88
N LEU A 378 -1.15 12.87 18.56
CA LEU A 378 0.13 13.55 18.77
C LEU A 378 0.11 14.49 19.98
N ALA A 379 -0.93 14.48 20.81
CA ALA A 379 -1.04 15.36 21.98
C ALA A 379 0.11 15.16 22.97
N GLU A 380 0.56 13.92 23.17
CA GLU A 380 1.72 13.64 24.04
C GLU A 380 3.02 14.23 23.47
N CYS A 381 3.20 14.21 22.14
CA CYS A 381 4.35 14.86 21.52
C CYS A 381 4.30 16.38 21.71
N GLN A 382 3.11 16.99 21.61
CA GLN A 382 2.93 18.42 21.90
C GLN A 382 3.28 18.72 23.36
N ARG A 383 2.73 17.95 24.30
CA ARG A 383 2.98 18.12 25.73
C ARG A 383 4.47 18.04 26.05
N LEU A 384 5.19 17.07 25.47
CA LEU A 384 6.63 16.92 25.64
C LEU A 384 7.43 18.08 25.00
N ALA A 385 6.98 18.58 23.85
CA ALA A 385 7.59 19.72 23.15
C ALA A 385 7.42 21.06 23.86
N GLU A 386 6.44 21.17 24.76
CA GLU A 386 6.14 22.39 25.55
C GLU A 386 6.72 22.33 26.96
N LEU A 387 7.34 21.22 27.37
CA LEU A 387 7.95 21.12 28.69
C LEU A 387 9.14 22.09 28.80
N PRO A 388 9.21 22.91 29.87
CA PRO A 388 10.37 23.75 30.10
C PRO A 388 11.61 22.88 30.37
N GLY A 389 12.72 23.23 29.74
CA GLY A 389 14.02 22.60 29.95
C GLY A 389 15.05 23.65 30.32
N GLU A 390 15.56 23.61 31.56
CA GLU A 390 16.63 24.52 32.00
C GLU A 390 18.01 24.02 31.56
N LYS A 391 18.15 22.70 31.36
CA LYS A 391 19.40 22.05 30.95
C LYS A 391 19.37 21.69 29.47
N TRP A 392 20.53 21.77 28.82
CA TRP A 392 20.66 21.51 27.38
C TRP A 392 20.12 20.14 26.91
N PRO A 393 20.21 19.01 27.66
CA PRO A 393 19.62 17.76 27.20
C PRO A 393 18.08 17.82 27.23
N GLU A 394 17.49 18.53 28.19
CA GLU A 394 16.04 18.66 28.30
C GLU A 394 15.47 19.47 27.15
N ARG A 395 16.13 20.59 26.80
CA ARG A 395 15.79 21.39 25.61
C ARG A 395 15.91 20.55 24.32
N LEU A 396 16.91 19.67 24.24
CA LEU A 396 17.10 18.78 23.08
C LEU A 396 15.93 17.81 22.92
N PHE A 397 15.39 17.27 24.02
CA PHE A 397 14.26 16.35 23.96
C PHE A 397 12.92 17.03 23.67
N ALA A 398 12.74 18.27 24.11
CA ALA A 398 11.60 19.08 23.71
C ALA A 398 11.63 19.34 22.19
N LEU A 399 12.80 19.72 21.66
CA LEU A 399 13.02 19.91 20.23
C LEU A 399 12.76 18.61 19.43
N GLU A 400 13.18 17.46 19.95
CA GLU A 400 12.90 16.13 19.37
C GLU A 400 11.40 15.80 19.35
N ALA A 401 10.66 16.09 20.42
CA ALA A 401 9.23 15.86 20.47
C ALA A 401 8.47 16.77 19.49
N ARG A 402 8.89 18.05 19.38
CA ARG A 402 8.35 18.98 18.38
C ARG A 402 8.60 18.48 16.98
N LEU A 403 9.81 18.00 16.72
CA LEU A 403 10.19 17.44 15.44
C LEU A 403 9.37 16.20 15.06
N GLU A 404 9.19 15.25 15.97
CA GLU A 404 8.35 14.07 15.72
C GLU A 404 6.93 14.50 15.36
N ARG A 405 6.34 15.44 16.14
CA ARG A 405 5.02 15.99 15.82
C ARG A 405 4.99 16.61 14.43
N LEU A 406 5.96 17.47 14.11
CA LEU A 406 6.03 18.19 12.84
C LEU A 406 6.10 17.23 11.65
N VAL A 407 7.01 16.25 11.69
CA VAL A 407 7.13 15.22 10.63
C VAL A 407 5.83 14.44 10.47
N LYS A 408 5.18 14.07 11.57
CA LYS A 408 3.94 13.29 11.56
C LYS A 408 2.72 14.07 11.06
N VAL A 409 2.69 15.39 11.20
CA VAL A 409 1.64 16.27 10.66
C VAL A 409 1.93 16.65 9.21
N ALA A 410 3.17 17.01 8.89
CA ALA A 410 3.60 17.34 7.53
C ALA A 410 3.29 16.20 6.53
N ALA A 411 3.47 14.95 6.96
CA ALA A 411 3.20 13.76 6.15
C ALA A 411 1.73 13.57 5.74
N ILE A 412 0.78 14.35 6.26
CA ILE A 412 -0.63 14.34 5.80
C ILE A 412 -1.11 15.71 5.30
N ALA A 413 -0.24 16.73 5.32
CA ALA A 413 -0.59 18.12 5.02
C ALA A 413 -0.12 18.64 3.66
N GLU A 414 0.70 17.89 2.93
CA GLU A 414 1.07 18.22 1.55
C GLU A 414 -0.08 17.91 0.57
N ILE A 415 -1.22 18.58 0.71
CA ILE A 415 -2.42 18.38 -0.10
C ILE A 415 -2.36 19.28 -1.35
N GLN A 416 -2.13 18.69 -2.52
CA GLN A 416 -1.88 19.41 -3.77
C GLN A 416 -3.03 20.35 -4.20
N TRP A 417 -4.27 20.00 -3.89
CA TRP A 417 -5.42 20.82 -4.22
C TRP A 417 -5.71 21.93 -3.20
N ASP A 418 -5.06 21.94 -2.03
CA ASP A 418 -5.24 22.95 -0.97
C ASP A 418 -4.04 22.99 0.02
N TYR A 419 -3.11 23.92 -0.21
CA TYR A 419 -1.98 24.14 0.70
C TYR A 419 -2.37 24.94 1.96
N GLY A 420 -3.62 25.36 2.11
CA GLY A 420 -4.10 25.98 3.34
C GLY A 420 -3.94 25.06 4.56
N TYR A 421 -4.04 23.74 4.38
CA TYR A 421 -3.75 22.76 5.43
C TYR A 421 -2.30 22.84 5.94
N TRP A 422 -1.34 23.05 5.02
CA TRP A 422 0.06 23.25 5.39
C TRP A 422 0.25 24.53 6.21
N ASP A 423 -0.32 25.65 5.74
CA ASP A 423 -0.23 26.94 6.45
C ASP A 423 -0.88 26.88 7.83
N ARG A 424 -2.00 26.17 7.96
CA ARG A 424 -2.75 26.04 9.22
C ARG A 424 -2.05 25.12 10.22
N TYR A 425 -1.57 23.96 9.78
CA TYR A 425 -1.14 22.88 10.69
C TYR A 425 0.37 22.66 10.77
N VAL A 426 1.13 22.99 9.72
CA VAL A 426 2.59 22.71 9.64
C VAL A 426 3.42 23.96 9.87
N TYR A 427 3.09 25.06 9.16
CA TYR A 427 3.89 26.29 9.21
C TYR A 427 4.13 26.84 10.62
N PRO A 428 3.12 26.93 11.52
CA PRO A 428 3.32 27.49 12.86
C PRO A 428 4.29 26.66 13.71
N GLU A 429 4.22 25.33 13.61
CA GLU A 429 5.11 24.43 14.33
C GLU A 429 6.52 24.39 13.72
N LEU A 430 6.62 24.51 12.39
CA LEU A 430 7.91 24.67 11.70
C LEU A 430 8.62 25.95 12.14
N ALA A 431 7.91 27.09 12.19
CA ALA A 431 8.48 28.36 12.63
C ALA A 431 9.03 28.29 14.06
N LYS A 432 8.28 27.67 14.99
CA LYS A 432 8.76 27.42 16.36
C LYS A 432 9.99 26.51 16.37
N TYR A 433 9.96 25.40 15.61
CA TYR A 433 11.10 24.48 15.52
C TYR A 433 12.37 25.18 15.02
N VAL A 434 12.27 25.98 13.95
CA VAL A 434 13.43 26.73 13.41
C VAL A 434 14.00 27.68 14.46
N ALA A 435 13.14 28.46 15.13
CA ALA A 435 13.57 29.40 16.16
C ALA A 435 14.25 28.68 17.35
N GLU A 436 13.67 27.60 17.85
CA GLU A 436 14.23 26.80 18.95
C GLU A 436 15.54 26.11 18.56
N ALA A 437 15.62 25.55 17.35
CA ALA A 437 16.82 24.88 16.86
C ALA A 437 17.99 25.87 16.68
N GLU A 438 17.71 27.10 16.24
CA GLU A 438 18.72 28.15 16.11
C GLU A 438 19.20 28.69 17.45
N ASP A 439 18.30 28.84 18.42
CA ASP A 439 18.65 29.20 19.80
C ASP A 439 19.50 28.12 20.48
N MET A 440 19.35 26.86 20.06
CA MET A 440 20.09 25.70 20.55
C MET A 440 21.32 25.30 19.74
N LEU A 441 21.68 26.07 18.71
CA LEU A 441 22.67 25.68 17.71
C LEU A 441 24.02 25.23 18.31
N PRO A 442 24.60 25.93 19.31
CA PRO A 442 25.85 25.49 19.95
C PRO A 442 25.72 24.12 20.64
N GLU A 443 24.59 23.86 21.32
CA GLU A 443 24.34 22.60 22.01
C GLU A 443 24.07 21.46 21.03
N LEU A 444 23.40 21.74 19.91
CA LEU A 444 23.20 20.77 18.83
C LEU A 444 24.54 20.35 18.19
N GLN A 445 25.43 21.30 17.93
CA GLN A 445 26.78 21.02 17.42
C GLN A 445 27.61 20.21 18.41
N LYS A 446 27.56 20.59 19.69
CA LYS A 446 28.22 19.85 20.77
C LYS A 446 27.71 18.42 20.85
N TYR A 447 26.39 18.22 20.78
CA TYR A 447 25.79 16.90 20.78
C TYR A 447 26.20 16.10 19.54
N ASP A 448 26.20 16.71 18.35
CA ASP A 448 26.52 16.03 17.10
C ASP A 448 27.98 15.53 17.04
N ALA A 449 28.91 16.30 17.63
CA ALA A 449 30.31 15.92 17.76
C ALA A 449 30.56 14.72 18.71
N LEU A 450 29.57 14.32 19.53
CA LEU A 450 29.74 13.20 20.45
C LEU A 450 29.82 11.85 19.72
N PRO A 451 30.70 10.93 20.15
CA PRO A 451 30.67 9.55 19.69
C PRO A 451 29.31 8.90 19.95
N LEU A 452 28.88 7.98 19.08
CA LEU A 452 27.58 7.31 19.18
C LEU A 452 27.34 6.70 20.57
N GLY A 453 28.35 6.08 21.18
CA GLY A 453 28.25 5.53 22.54
C GLY A 453 27.89 6.58 23.60
N LYS A 454 28.42 7.80 23.50
CA LYS A 454 28.08 8.91 24.41
C LYS A 454 26.69 9.49 24.14
N LYS A 455 26.29 9.58 22.87
CA LYS A 455 24.90 9.91 22.49
C LYS A 455 23.92 8.90 23.11
N MET A 456 24.23 7.61 23.04
CA MET A 456 23.42 6.54 23.64
C MET A 456 23.39 6.58 25.17
N GLU A 457 24.50 6.89 25.84
CA GLU A 457 24.54 7.06 27.30
C GLU A 457 23.58 8.17 27.75
N ILE A 458 23.64 9.35 27.11
CA ILE A 458 22.73 10.47 27.39
C ILE A 458 21.28 10.04 27.19
N CYS A 459 21.00 9.32 26.12
CA CYS A 459 19.66 8.84 25.78
C CYS A 459 19.11 7.77 26.74
N ARG A 460 19.97 7.06 27.48
CA ARG A 460 19.61 5.95 28.38
C ARG A 460 19.41 6.37 29.85
N LEU A 461 19.69 7.62 30.21
CA LEU A 461 19.55 8.09 31.59
C LEU A 461 18.08 7.91 32.08
N PRO A 462 17.84 7.25 33.23
CA PRO A 462 16.49 6.92 33.71
C PRO A 462 15.56 8.13 33.87
N GLN A 463 16.13 9.25 34.31
CA GLN A 463 15.45 10.54 34.53
C GLN A 463 14.94 11.15 33.22
N ILE A 464 15.56 10.78 32.10
CA ILE A 464 15.34 11.31 30.76
C ILE A 464 14.37 10.44 29.95
N LYS A 465 14.27 9.13 30.26
CA LYS A 465 13.46 8.15 29.51
C LYS A 465 11.95 8.50 29.45
N LYS A 466 11.42 9.21 30.45
CA LYS A 466 10.01 9.65 30.51
C LYS A 466 9.71 10.92 29.71
N ARG A 467 10.74 11.67 29.27
CA ARG A 467 10.61 12.91 28.49
C ARG A 467 10.86 12.71 26.99
N ARG A 468 11.00 11.46 26.53
CA ARG A 468 11.36 11.14 25.14
C ARG A 468 10.30 10.34 24.42
N VAL A 469 10.18 10.64 23.13
CA VAL A 469 9.35 9.91 22.18
C VAL A 469 9.94 8.52 21.87
N PRO A 470 9.12 7.47 21.70
CA PRO A 470 9.61 6.09 21.57
C PRO A 470 10.62 5.85 20.46
N ARG A 471 10.47 6.55 19.32
CA ARG A 471 11.31 6.41 18.12
C ARG A 471 12.79 6.71 18.36
N PHE A 472 13.10 7.60 19.29
CA PHE A 472 14.43 8.16 19.44
C PHE A 472 15.22 7.62 20.63
N ARG A 473 14.66 6.65 21.38
CA ARG A 473 15.22 6.14 22.64
C ARG A 473 16.69 5.68 22.57
N GLN A 474 17.24 5.40 21.38
CA GLN A 474 18.64 5.02 21.18
C GLN A 474 19.57 6.21 20.86
N CYS A 475 19.19 7.07 19.91
CA CYS A 475 19.88 8.34 19.61
C CYS A 475 18.97 9.26 18.77
N LEU A 476 19.23 10.56 18.80
CA LEU A 476 18.70 11.53 17.84
C LEU A 476 19.70 11.73 16.68
N ASP A 477 19.27 11.50 15.44
CA ASP A 477 20.06 11.78 14.21
C ASP A 477 19.48 13.00 13.48
N LEU A 478 19.92 14.19 13.88
CA LEU A 478 19.43 15.49 13.38
C LEU A 478 19.54 15.64 11.85
N THR A 479 20.44 14.87 11.21
CA THR A 479 20.73 14.93 9.77
C THR A 479 19.57 14.48 8.89
N VAL A 480 18.96 13.34 9.25
CA VAL A 480 17.87 12.73 8.45
C VAL A 480 16.62 13.62 8.50
N PHE A 481 16.41 14.31 9.61
CA PHE A 481 15.16 15.02 9.87
C PHE A 481 15.05 16.38 9.21
N HIS A 482 16.13 17.16 9.13
CA HIS A 482 16.11 18.41 8.37
C HIS A 482 15.79 18.17 6.88
N SER A 483 16.16 16.98 6.35
CA SER A 483 15.78 16.60 4.99
C SER A 483 14.28 16.31 4.85
N ASP A 484 13.64 15.71 5.87
CA ASP A 484 12.21 15.38 5.89
C ASP A 484 11.30 16.61 6.04
N LEU A 485 11.75 17.65 6.74
CA LEU A 485 10.97 18.87 6.99
C LEU A 485 10.83 19.80 5.77
N ALA A 486 11.73 19.71 4.80
CA ALA A 486 11.76 20.59 3.63
C ALA A 486 11.29 19.90 2.33
N ARG A 487 10.79 18.67 2.43
CA ARG A 487 10.37 17.85 1.29
C ARG A 487 8.93 18.19 0.87
N PHE A 488 8.82 19.13 -0.06
CA PHE A 488 7.63 19.33 -0.90
C PHE A 488 7.82 18.52 -2.19
N PHE A 489 7.62 17.21 -2.12
CA PHE A 489 7.95 16.32 -3.24
C PHE A 489 7.07 16.55 -4.47
N HIS A 490 5.83 16.98 -4.26
CA HIS A 490 4.82 17.02 -5.30
C HIS A 490 4.48 18.44 -5.74
N PHE A 491 4.95 19.49 -5.03
CA PHE A 491 4.65 20.88 -5.38
C PHE A 491 5.19 21.26 -6.77
N ARG A 492 4.28 21.68 -7.65
CA ARG A 492 4.61 22.16 -9.00
C ARG A 492 4.05 23.57 -9.17
N PRO A 493 4.91 24.62 -9.24
CA PRO A 493 4.44 26.01 -9.23
C PRO A 493 3.34 26.30 -10.25
N ASN A 494 3.44 25.71 -11.45
CA ASN A 494 2.52 25.95 -12.56
C ASN A 494 1.18 25.19 -12.45
N GLU A 495 1.02 24.31 -11.45
CA GLU A 495 -0.20 23.52 -11.22
C GLU A 495 -1.05 24.04 -10.04
N HIS A 496 -0.62 25.15 -9.42
CA HIS A 496 -1.26 25.75 -8.25
C HIS A 496 -1.67 27.20 -8.51
N ASP A 497 -2.59 27.71 -7.70
CA ASP A 497 -3.01 29.11 -7.72
C ASP A 497 -2.13 29.99 -6.82
N ASP A 498 -2.33 31.31 -6.92
CA ASP A 498 -1.52 32.30 -6.19
C ASP A 498 -1.56 32.08 -4.67
N ALA A 499 -2.68 31.60 -4.12
CA ALA A 499 -2.81 31.30 -2.69
C ALA A 499 -1.89 30.15 -2.26
N ASN A 500 -1.91 29.02 -2.97
CA ASN A 500 -1.04 27.89 -2.68
C ASN A 500 0.45 28.24 -2.92
N VAL A 501 0.75 29.03 -3.97
CA VAL A 501 2.10 29.53 -4.25
C VAL A 501 2.59 30.46 -3.13
N ALA A 502 1.72 31.30 -2.56
CA ALA A 502 2.06 32.17 -1.45
C ALA A 502 2.43 31.38 -0.18
N VAL A 503 1.69 30.32 0.15
CA VAL A 503 2.02 29.43 1.28
C VAL A 503 3.37 28.75 1.10
N TYR A 504 3.63 28.22 -0.09
CA TYR A 504 4.91 27.60 -0.42
C TYR A 504 6.06 28.62 -0.32
N ARG A 505 5.89 29.81 -0.94
CA ARG A 505 6.88 30.90 -0.88
C ARG A 505 7.20 31.31 0.55
N LYS A 506 6.17 31.59 1.36
CA LYS A 506 6.30 31.94 2.79
C LYS A 506 7.06 30.87 3.57
N THR A 507 6.81 29.59 3.29
CA THR A 507 7.54 28.48 3.93
C THR A 507 9.01 28.45 3.48
N MET A 508 9.27 28.62 2.18
CA MET A 508 10.64 28.63 1.67
C MET A 508 11.45 29.84 2.15
N GLU A 509 10.82 31.00 2.35
CA GLU A 509 11.45 32.20 2.93
C GLU A 509 11.86 31.98 4.40
N LEU A 510 10.99 31.36 5.19
CA LEU A 510 11.32 30.94 6.56
C LEU A 510 12.54 30.01 6.57
N LEU A 511 12.54 28.99 5.71
CA LEU A 511 13.66 28.06 5.63
C LEU A 511 14.95 28.75 5.14
N ALA A 512 14.85 29.57 4.09
CA ALA A 512 15.99 30.24 3.44
C ALA A 512 16.73 31.24 4.35
N SER A 513 16.02 31.81 5.32
CA SER A 513 16.56 32.71 6.34
C SER A 513 17.20 32.00 7.52
N SER A 514 17.12 30.66 7.58
CA SER A 514 17.67 29.91 8.70
C SER A 514 19.19 29.97 8.77
N LYS A 515 19.73 29.92 10.00
CA LYS A 515 21.17 29.75 10.25
C LYS A 515 21.64 28.30 10.10
N ILE A 516 20.70 27.36 9.99
CA ILE A 516 20.97 25.93 9.85
C ILE A 516 21.10 25.58 8.37
N LEU A 517 22.31 25.20 7.95
CA LEU A 517 22.72 25.02 6.56
C LEU A 517 21.74 24.13 5.74
N PRO A 518 21.34 22.92 6.19
CA PRO A 518 20.35 22.12 5.48
C PRO A 518 19.00 22.81 5.23
N LEU A 519 18.48 23.56 6.20
CA LEU A 519 17.18 24.23 6.08
C LEU A 519 17.27 25.42 5.11
N ALA A 520 18.31 26.25 5.30
CA ALA A 520 18.60 27.40 4.45
C ALA A 520 18.82 27.01 2.99
N TYR A 521 19.55 25.92 2.76
CA TYR A 521 19.78 25.38 1.44
C TYR A 521 18.45 24.99 0.76
N GLN A 522 17.59 24.25 1.44
CA GLN A 522 16.31 23.80 0.88
C GLN A 522 15.35 24.97 0.63
N GLY A 523 15.31 25.97 1.53
CA GLY A 523 14.53 27.19 1.32
C GLY A 523 14.98 27.95 0.08
N ARG A 524 16.29 28.20 -0.08
CA ARG A 524 16.84 28.87 -1.27
C ARG A 524 16.58 28.07 -2.56
N LEU A 525 16.68 26.75 -2.49
CA LEU A 525 16.37 25.86 -3.61
C LEU A 525 14.88 25.94 -4.01
N GLY A 526 13.96 25.98 -3.05
CA GLY A 526 12.53 26.15 -3.32
C GLY A 526 12.19 27.51 -3.94
N LEU A 527 12.82 28.59 -3.46
CA LEU A 527 12.67 29.92 -4.06
C LEU A 527 13.21 29.99 -5.49
N LEU A 528 14.32 29.30 -5.78
CA LEU A 528 14.84 29.16 -7.14
C LEU A 528 13.83 28.46 -8.04
N ARG A 529 13.21 27.36 -7.58
CA ARG A 529 12.16 26.62 -8.34
C ARG A 529 10.97 27.51 -8.68
N LEU A 530 10.53 28.36 -7.73
CA LEU A 530 9.47 29.34 -7.99
C LEU A 530 9.88 30.35 -9.06
N ARG A 531 11.09 30.91 -8.98
CA ARG A 531 11.59 31.90 -9.94
C ARG A 531 11.72 31.33 -11.36
N LEU A 532 12.16 30.08 -11.48
CA LEU A 532 12.35 29.41 -12.76
C LEU A 532 11.09 28.71 -13.28
N GLY A 533 10.04 28.58 -12.46
CA GLY A 533 8.79 27.90 -12.83
C GLY A 533 8.98 26.40 -13.13
N VAL A 534 9.99 25.75 -12.53
CA VAL A 534 10.31 24.34 -12.77
C VAL A 534 10.04 23.48 -11.53
N PRO A 535 9.50 22.26 -11.69
CA PRO A 535 9.21 21.36 -10.57
C PRO A 535 10.48 20.76 -9.95
N PHE A 536 11.49 20.50 -10.78
CA PHE A 536 12.80 19.97 -10.40
C PHE A 536 13.88 20.60 -11.28
N LEU A 537 15.08 20.77 -10.75
CA LEU A 537 16.17 21.42 -11.50
C LEU A 537 16.64 20.60 -12.71
N GLN A 538 16.50 19.26 -12.68
CA GLN A 538 16.72 18.41 -13.87
C GLN A 538 15.89 18.83 -15.09
N ALA A 539 14.69 19.41 -14.90
CA ALA A 539 13.83 19.85 -16.00
C ALA A 539 14.46 20.97 -16.84
N LEU A 540 15.46 21.68 -16.29
CA LEU A 540 16.24 22.67 -17.03
C LEU A 540 17.17 22.01 -18.05
N ASN A 541 17.64 20.78 -17.77
CA ASN A 541 18.54 20.03 -18.65
C ASN A 541 17.81 19.31 -19.80
N ASP A 542 16.56 18.90 -19.59
CA ASP A 542 15.79 18.04 -20.50
C ASP A 542 15.07 18.78 -21.64
N HIS A 543 15.04 20.12 -21.63
CA HIS A 543 14.40 20.90 -22.69
C HIS A 543 15.42 21.60 -23.62
N PRO A 544 15.56 21.17 -24.89
CA PRO A 544 16.49 21.79 -25.84
C PRO A 544 16.18 23.28 -26.14
N ARG A 545 14.96 23.75 -25.84
CA ARG A 545 14.55 25.16 -26.02
C ARG A 545 14.98 26.10 -24.87
N ASN A 546 15.39 25.57 -23.71
CA ASN A 546 15.71 26.40 -22.53
C ASN A 546 17.20 26.80 -22.42
N ARG A 547 18.10 26.19 -23.20
CA ARG A 547 19.55 26.51 -23.17
C ARG A 547 19.90 27.94 -23.62
N ASN A 548 18.95 28.69 -24.18
CA ASN A 548 19.17 30.02 -24.79
C ASN A 548 18.49 31.20 -24.07
N ARG A 549 17.88 31.03 -22.88
CA ARG A 549 17.33 32.17 -22.12
C ARG A 549 18.39 32.78 -21.19
N SER A 550 18.92 33.95 -21.54
CA SER A 550 19.88 34.70 -20.73
C SER A 550 19.41 34.96 -19.30
N LEU A 551 18.10 35.17 -19.12
CA LEU A 551 17.46 35.41 -17.82
C LEU A 551 17.60 34.21 -16.86
N ASP A 552 17.35 32.99 -17.34
CA ASP A 552 17.44 31.77 -16.52
C ASP A 552 18.88 31.52 -16.04
N ARG A 553 19.86 31.85 -16.88
CA ARG A 553 21.29 31.77 -16.54
C ARG A 553 21.70 32.78 -15.47
N SER A 554 21.21 34.03 -15.54
CA SER A 554 21.48 35.05 -14.52
C SER A 554 20.93 34.67 -13.14
N ILE A 555 19.71 34.12 -13.09
CA ILE A 555 19.06 33.65 -11.86
C ILE A 555 19.84 32.48 -11.23
N LEU A 556 20.35 31.55 -12.05
CA LEU A 556 21.19 30.44 -11.58
C LEU A 556 22.53 30.93 -11.01
N LEU A 557 23.17 31.92 -11.64
CA LEU A 557 24.42 32.51 -11.14
C LEU A 557 24.22 33.21 -9.78
N GLU A 558 23.14 34.00 -9.63
CA GLU A 558 22.77 34.61 -8.34
C GLU A 558 22.58 33.54 -7.26
N PHE A 559 21.91 32.44 -7.60
CA PHE A 559 21.72 31.33 -6.67
C PHE A 559 23.04 30.70 -6.25
N TYR A 560 23.98 30.43 -7.18
CA TYR A 560 25.28 29.87 -6.83
C TYR A 560 26.11 30.81 -5.96
N GLN A 561 26.10 32.11 -6.25
CA GLN A 561 26.76 33.11 -5.42
C GLN A 561 26.17 33.11 -4.00
N GLY A 562 24.84 33.03 -3.90
CA GLY A 562 24.16 32.87 -2.62
C GLY A 562 24.52 31.57 -1.90
N LEU A 563 24.80 30.47 -2.61
CA LEU A 563 25.26 29.22 -2.00
C LEU A 563 26.68 29.35 -1.43
N VAL A 564 27.59 30.04 -2.13
CA VAL A 564 28.95 30.31 -1.61
C VAL A 564 28.86 31.05 -0.28
N GLU A 565 28.05 32.12 -0.22
CA GLU A 565 27.82 32.87 1.02
C GLU A 565 27.20 31.99 2.11
N LEU A 566 26.19 31.19 1.76
CA LEU A 566 25.51 30.32 2.71
C LEU A 566 26.49 29.32 3.35
N PHE A 567 27.35 28.68 2.55
CA PHE A 567 28.36 27.76 3.04
C PHE A 567 29.48 28.45 3.84
N ALA A 568 29.63 29.76 3.71
CA ALA A 568 30.57 30.55 4.49
C ALA A 568 29.97 31.03 5.84
N THR A 569 28.65 31.19 5.94
CA THR A 569 27.99 31.83 7.11
C THR A 569 27.09 30.91 7.92
N ALA A 570 26.41 29.94 7.31
CA ALA A 570 25.49 29.03 8.02
C ALA A 570 26.24 27.95 8.80
N GLU A 571 25.60 27.37 9.81
CA GLU A 571 26.14 26.27 10.61
C GLU A 571 25.49 24.94 10.24
N SER A 572 26.26 23.86 10.29
CA SER A 572 25.71 22.52 10.05
C SER A 572 25.44 21.77 11.35
N VAL A 573 24.32 21.05 11.36
CA VAL A 573 23.94 20.10 12.41
C VAL A 573 23.67 18.76 11.70
N GLY A 574 24.49 17.75 11.95
CA GLY A 574 24.51 16.51 11.19
C GLY A 574 25.38 16.57 9.92
N SER A 575 25.50 15.42 9.24
CA SER A 575 26.25 15.31 7.98
C SER A 575 25.49 15.94 6.80
N PRO A 576 25.97 17.05 6.20
CA PRO A 576 25.28 17.72 5.09
C PRO A 576 25.03 16.81 3.87
N GLN A 577 25.80 15.74 3.76
CA GLN A 577 25.77 14.77 2.66
C GLN A 577 24.38 14.19 2.37
N ASN A 578 23.62 13.85 3.41
CA ASN A 578 22.30 13.22 3.23
C ASN A 578 21.20 14.23 2.88
N ALA A 579 21.37 15.49 3.31
CA ALA A 579 20.40 16.56 3.07
C ALA A 579 20.59 17.24 1.70
N MET A 580 21.80 17.17 1.12
CA MET A 580 22.18 17.93 -0.07
C MET A 580 22.45 17.06 -1.31
N GLY A 581 21.99 15.80 -1.30
CA GLY A 581 22.19 14.81 -2.37
C GLY A 581 21.71 15.20 -3.78
N ASN A 582 21.02 16.35 -3.95
CA ASN A 582 20.45 16.82 -5.22
C ASN A 582 21.27 17.96 -5.89
N LEU A 583 22.48 18.27 -5.42
CA LEU A 583 23.32 19.31 -6.01
C LEU A 583 23.77 19.03 -7.45
N THR A 584 23.69 17.78 -7.91
CA THR A 584 23.92 17.35 -9.30
C THR A 584 23.06 18.10 -10.31
N ASP A 585 21.83 18.43 -9.90
CA ASP A 585 20.83 19.04 -10.77
C ASP A 585 20.98 20.55 -10.82
N ALA A 586 21.48 21.12 -9.72
CA ALA A 586 21.77 22.54 -9.62
C ALA A 586 23.05 22.92 -10.34
N LEU A 587 24.12 22.11 -10.31
CA LEU A 587 25.45 22.51 -10.80
C LEU A 587 25.87 21.84 -12.11
N SER A 588 24.91 21.45 -12.95
CA SER A 588 25.16 20.79 -14.24
C SER A 588 25.75 21.72 -15.32
N ASP A 589 25.77 23.04 -15.10
CA ASP A 589 26.34 24.03 -16.02
C ASP A 589 27.88 23.99 -16.04
N SER A 590 28.48 23.96 -17.22
CA SER A 590 29.93 23.97 -17.44
C SER A 590 30.62 25.25 -16.97
N ALA A 591 29.88 26.35 -16.78
CA ALA A 591 30.39 27.67 -16.36
C ALA A 591 30.42 27.90 -14.83
N ALA A 592 30.25 26.86 -14.01
CA ALA A 592 30.09 26.98 -12.55
C ALA A 592 31.34 26.65 -11.70
N LEU A 593 32.55 26.63 -12.30
CA LEU A 593 33.79 26.29 -11.56
C LEU A 593 34.04 27.23 -10.37
N ASP A 594 33.84 28.53 -10.58
CA ASP A 594 34.07 29.60 -9.61
C ASP A 594 33.18 29.50 -8.36
N TYR A 595 32.11 28.70 -8.42
CA TYR A 595 31.21 28.47 -7.29
C TYR A 595 31.40 27.07 -6.68
N ARG A 596 31.63 26.06 -7.51
CA ARG A 596 31.79 24.66 -7.07
C ARG A 596 32.99 24.48 -6.12
N LEU A 597 34.13 25.10 -6.44
CA LEU A 597 35.33 24.97 -5.63
C LEU A 597 35.21 25.68 -4.27
N PRO A 598 34.78 26.96 -4.18
CA PRO A 598 34.61 27.61 -2.87
C PRO A 598 33.59 26.91 -1.97
N ILE A 599 32.51 26.36 -2.54
CA ILE A 599 31.54 25.57 -1.77
C ILE A 599 32.20 24.30 -1.23
N GLN A 600 32.96 23.56 -2.04
CA GLN A 600 33.70 22.37 -1.60
C GLN A 600 34.75 22.70 -0.53
N GLU A 601 35.51 23.78 -0.70
CA GLU A 601 36.50 24.24 0.28
C GLU A 601 35.84 24.59 1.61
N SER A 602 34.75 25.33 1.57
CA SER A 602 33.98 25.69 2.77
C SER A 602 33.41 24.46 3.47
N ALA A 603 32.88 23.50 2.68
CA ALA A 603 32.38 22.23 3.19
C ALA A 603 33.45 21.43 3.95
N MET A 604 34.64 21.29 3.37
CA MET A 604 35.76 20.58 4.00
C MET A 604 36.26 21.32 5.24
N ARG A 605 36.54 22.63 5.11
CA ARG A 605 37.18 23.41 6.17
C ARG A 605 36.29 23.63 7.36
N ARG A 606 35.01 23.98 7.16
CA ARG A 606 34.08 24.27 8.26
C ARG A 606 33.45 23.01 8.84
N PHE A 607 33.11 22.02 8.01
CA PHE A 607 32.27 20.89 8.42
C PHE A 607 32.96 19.52 8.34
N ALA A 608 34.27 19.45 8.05
CA ALA A 608 35.00 18.21 7.83
C ALA A 608 34.36 17.30 6.76
N TRP A 609 33.71 17.91 5.78
CA TRP A 609 32.92 17.20 4.79
C TRP A 609 33.70 17.02 3.48
N TYR A 610 34.21 15.81 3.27
CA TYR A 610 35.07 15.45 2.13
C TYR A 610 34.38 14.53 1.12
N THR A 611 33.11 14.19 1.34
CA THR A 611 32.40 13.25 0.46
C THR A 611 32.33 13.81 -0.97
N PRO A 612 32.65 12.98 -1.98
CA PRO A 612 32.53 13.35 -3.38
C PRO A 612 31.15 13.88 -3.78
N TRP A 613 31.14 14.96 -4.57
CA TRP A 613 29.97 15.37 -5.34
C TRP A 613 29.80 14.34 -6.45
N GLN A 614 28.77 13.50 -6.34
CA GLN A 614 28.45 12.33 -7.18
C GLN A 614 29.00 12.42 -8.63
N ASN A 615 30.30 12.11 -8.78
CA ASN A 615 31.13 12.03 -9.99
C ASN A 615 31.61 13.29 -10.75
N ASP A 616 31.29 14.54 -10.40
CA ASP A 616 31.51 15.63 -11.39
C ASP A 616 31.95 17.03 -10.88
N LEU A 617 32.85 17.09 -9.88
CA LEU A 617 33.45 18.38 -9.45
C LEU A 617 34.12 19.11 -10.63
N ILE A 618 34.74 18.36 -11.55
CA ILE A 618 35.43 18.88 -12.73
C ILE A 618 34.59 18.86 -14.03
N LYS A 619 33.26 18.84 -13.91
CA LYS A 619 32.36 18.86 -15.08
C LYS A 619 32.69 20.02 -16.01
N GLY A 620 32.90 19.72 -17.28
CA GLY A 620 33.22 20.71 -18.31
C GLY A 620 34.71 21.00 -18.46
N SER A 621 35.60 20.25 -17.79
CA SER A 621 37.06 20.51 -17.81
C SER A 621 37.72 20.47 -19.18
N GLN A 622 37.07 19.86 -20.16
CA GLN A 622 37.48 19.86 -21.57
C GLN A 622 37.55 21.28 -22.17
N LEU A 623 36.79 22.22 -21.61
CA LEU A 623 36.67 23.61 -22.10
C LEU A 623 37.53 24.60 -21.30
N TRP A 624 38.23 24.13 -20.26
CA TRP A 624 39.06 24.98 -19.40
C TRP A 624 40.42 25.26 -20.03
N SER A 625 40.93 26.46 -19.78
CA SER A 625 42.32 26.82 -20.08
C SER A 625 43.31 25.87 -19.38
N PRO A 626 44.52 25.70 -19.91
CA PRO A 626 45.58 24.95 -19.24
C PRO A 626 45.84 25.44 -17.80
N GLU A 627 45.82 26.75 -17.58
CA GLU A 627 46.05 27.39 -16.29
C GLU A 627 44.96 27.03 -15.27
N GLU A 628 43.68 27.07 -15.67
CA GLU A 628 42.56 26.62 -14.83
C GLU A 628 42.68 25.14 -14.47
N ARG A 629 43.06 24.29 -15.43
CA ARG A 629 43.24 22.85 -15.18
C ARG A 629 44.36 22.58 -14.18
N GLN A 630 45.48 23.30 -14.29
CA GLN A 630 46.61 23.19 -13.34
C GLN A 630 46.24 23.69 -11.94
N GLU A 631 45.55 24.82 -11.83
CA GLU A 631 45.10 25.35 -10.55
C GLU A 631 44.11 24.40 -9.85
N VAL A 632 43.15 23.84 -10.59
CA VAL A 632 42.22 22.85 -10.04
C VAL A 632 42.94 21.56 -9.64
N HIS A 633 43.89 21.08 -10.45
CA HIS A 633 44.71 19.91 -10.11
C HIS A 633 45.47 20.10 -8.79
N ARG A 634 46.06 21.28 -8.58
CA ARG A 634 46.73 21.68 -7.34
C ARG A 634 45.77 21.71 -6.15
N ARG A 635 44.58 22.29 -6.31
CA ARG A 635 43.55 22.30 -5.25
C ARG A 635 43.10 20.89 -4.86
N LEU A 636 42.90 20.00 -5.83
CA LEU A 636 42.56 18.59 -5.57
C LEU A 636 43.67 17.88 -4.77
N ALA A 637 44.94 18.21 -5.01
CA ALA A 637 46.07 17.69 -4.23
C ALA A 637 45.99 18.15 -2.77
N ASN A 638 45.72 19.44 -2.56
CA ASN A 638 45.53 20.00 -1.22
C ASN A 638 44.34 19.36 -0.50
N TYR A 639 43.26 19.03 -1.20
CA TYR A 639 42.09 18.38 -0.58
C TYR A 639 42.42 16.98 -0.06
N ILE A 640 43.24 16.23 -0.79
CA ILE A 640 43.75 14.91 -0.36
C ILE A 640 44.61 15.07 0.89
N GLU A 641 45.49 16.07 0.92
CA GLU A 641 46.34 16.36 2.08
C GLU A 641 45.51 16.76 3.30
N GLU A 642 44.59 17.71 3.14
CA GLU A 642 43.66 18.15 4.20
C GLU A 642 42.86 16.96 4.75
N TYR A 643 42.31 16.07 3.90
CA TYR A 643 41.59 14.87 4.34
C TYR A 643 42.46 13.93 5.20
N ASN A 644 43.69 13.67 4.75
CA ASN A 644 44.60 12.77 5.45
C ASN A 644 45.02 13.35 6.82
N ASN A 645 45.10 14.67 6.92
CA ASN A 645 45.57 15.38 8.11
C ASN A 645 44.45 15.92 9.03
N ASP A 646 43.17 15.89 8.61
CA ASP A 646 42.07 16.43 9.42
C ASP A 646 41.85 15.61 10.71
N PRO A 647 42.00 16.19 11.92
CA PRO A 647 41.82 15.51 13.19
C PRO A 647 40.34 15.20 13.52
N ARG A 648 39.39 15.85 12.83
CA ARG A 648 37.94 15.61 13.01
C ARG A 648 37.49 14.29 12.40
N ILE A 649 38.28 13.73 11.46
CA ILE A 649 38.01 12.44 10.82
C ILE A 649 38.74 11.35 11.59
N GLY A 650 38.01 10.55 12.36
CA GLY A 650 38.58 9.48 13.19
C GLY A 650 39.41 8.47 12.38
N SER A 651 40.48 7.94 12.97
CA SER A 651 41.43 7.01 12.31
C SER A 651 40.75 5.74 11.73
N LYS A 652 39.72 5.23 12.42
CA LYS A 652 38.88 4.10 11.95
C LYS A 652 38.02 4.45 10.72
N LEU A 653 37.56 5.69 10.59
CA LEU A 653 36.80 6.15 9.42
C LEU A 653 37.72 6.39 8.20
N LYS A 654 38.95 6.87 8.44
CA LYS A 654 39.96 7.05 7.37
C LYS A 654 40.34 5.73 6.69
N SER A 655 40.49 4.65 7.45
CA SER A 655 40.84 3.32 6.92
C SER A 655 39.69 2.61 6.21
N SER A 656 38.44 2.87 6.64
CA SER A 656 37.24 2.29 6.05
C SER A 656 36.67 3.07 4.87
N ASN A 657 37.00 4.36 4.73
CA ASN A 657 36.47 5.23 3.65
C ASN A 657 37.55 5.57 2.59
N GLN A 658 38.19 4.55 2.02
CA GLN A 658 39.20 4.68 0.94
C GLN A 658 38.66 5.37 -0.34
N PHE A 659 37.34 5.46 -0.45
CA PHE A 659 36.62 6.03 -1.60
C PHE A 659 36.90 7.53 -1.82
N VAL A 660 37.03 8.34 -0.75
CA VAL A 660 37.23 9.80 -0.85
C VAL A 660 38.58 10.13 -1.49
N ASN A 661 39.66 9.53 -0.98
CA ASN A 661 41.00 9.66 -1.54
C ASN A 661 41.04 9.16 -2.99
N HIS A 662 40.37 8.04 -3.27
CA HIS A 662 40.30 7.49 -4.62
C HIS A 662 39.57 8.43 -5.59
N TYR A 663 38.51 9.10 -5.15
CA TYR A 663 37.75 10.05 -5.95
C TYR A 663 38.59 11.25 -6.39
N PHE A 664 39.21 11.99 -5.46
CA PHE A 664 40.02 13.17 -5.83
C PHE A 664 41.21 12.79 -6.71
N ARG A 665 41.87 11.66 -6.43
CA ARG A 665 42.94 11.12 -7.30
C ARG A 665 42.44 10.74 -8.69
N ARG A 666 41.22 10.18 -8.81
CA ARG A 666 40.60 9.88 -10.11
C ARG A 666 40.37 11.15 -10.91
N LEU A 667 39.91 12.24 -10.28
CA LEU A 667 39.73 13.53 -10.94
C LEU A 667 41.06 14.15 -11.40
N GLN A 668 42.11 14.09 -10.57
CA GLN A 668 43.46 14.51 -10.97
C GLN A 668 43.95 13.76 -12.20
N LYS A 669 43.82 12.42 -12.21
CA LYS A 669 44.17 11.59 -13.38
C LYS A 669 43.36 11.94 -14.63
N LEU A 670 42.12 12.39 -14.50
CA LEU A 670 41.32 12.85 -15.64
C LEU A 670 41.85 14.17 -16.19
N LEU A 671 42.23 15.12 -15.33
CA LEU A 671 42.87 16.38 -15.75
C LEU A 671 44.25 16.13 -16.37
N GLU A 672 45.06 15.23 -15.82
CA GLU A 672 46.37 14.83 -16.37
C GLU A 672 46.26 14.21 -17.77
N LYS A 673 45.18 13.48 -18.06
CA LYS A 673 44.89 12.95 -19.40
C LYS A 673 44.54 14.07 -20.40
N GLN A 674 43.96 15.16 -19.92
CA GLN A 674 43.59 16.32 -20.75
C GLN A 674 44.75 17.30 -20.92
N ASP A 675 45.66 17.37 -19.94
CA ASP A 675 46.89 18.16 -19.97
C ASP A 675 48.11 17.32 -19.55
N GLN A 676 48.86 16.81 -20.55
CA GLN A 676 50.03 15.96 -20.32
C GLN A 676 51.16 16.68 -19.56
N ALA A 677 51.20 18.01 -19.57
CA ALA A 677 52.19 18.80 -18.83
C ALA A 677 52.05 18.64 -17.30
N SER A 678 50.88 18.19 -16.81
CA SER A 678 50.59 17.96 -15.39
C SER A 678 50.94 16.53 -14.91
N SER A 679 51.37 15.64 -15.81
CA SER A 679 51.64 14.23 -15.47
C SER A 679 53.06 14.02 -14.93
N ARG A 680 53.19 13.33 -13.78
CA ARG A 680 54.47 12.67 -13.44
C ARG A 680 54.60 11.40 -14.29
N PRO A 681 55.79 11.05 -14.80
CA PRO A 681 55.97 9.85 -15.59
C PRO A 681 55.71 8.62 -14.71
N GLN A 682 54.66 7.85 -15.01
CA GLN A 682 54.44 6.53 -14.44
C GLN A 682 54.60 5.46 -15.51
N THR A 683 55.51 4.53 -15.23
CA THR A 683 55.74 3.29 -15.96
C THR A 683 54.47 2.43 -15.89
N GLU A 684 53.89 2.10 -17.05
CA GLU A 684 52.78 1.16 -17.14
C GLU A 684 53.26 -0.25 -16.79
N THR A 685 52.82 -0.79 -15.65
CA THR A 685 52.76 -2.24 -15.44
C THR A 685 51.33 -2.71 -15.71
N ALA A 686 51.14 -3.33 -16.87
CA ALA A 686 49.88 -3.95 -17.23
C ALA A 686 49.61 -5.17 -16.33
N ALA A 687 48.60 -5.08 -15.47
CA ALA A 687 48.04 -6.26 -14.82
C ALA A 687 47.17 -7.03 -15.83
N VAL A 688 47.65 -8.19 -16.28
CA VAL A 688 46.88 -9.11 -17.11
C VAL A 688 45.96 -9.92 -16.19
N THR A 689 44.71 -9.49 -16.02
CA THR A 689 43.66 -10.33 -15.44
C THR A 689 43.13 -11.32 -16.50
N PRO A 690 43.17 -12.64 -16.26
CA PRO A 690 42.74 -13.66 -17.23
C PRO A 690 41.25 -13.60 -17.61
N PHE A 691 40.42 -12.88 -16.84
CA PHE A 691 38.99 -12.71 -17.11
C PHE A 691 38.66 -11.63 -18.17
N ALA A 692 39.61 -10.76 -18.54
CA ALA A 692 39.35 -9.68 -19.49
C ALA A 692 39.21 -10.15 -20.95
N ARG A 693 39.59 -11.40 -21.27
CA ARG A 693 39.56 -11.95 -22.64
C ARG A 693 38.26 -12.66 -23.02
N VAL A 694 37.39 -13.01 -22.06
CA VAL A 694 36.23 -13.90 -22.34
C VAL A 694 34.89 -13.16 -22.37
N ILE A 695 34.80 -11.97 -21.78
CA ILE A 695 33.57 -11.17 -21.82
C ILE A 695 33.96 -9.77 -22.27
N THR A 696 33.77 -9.47 -23.57
CA THR A 696 33.71 -8.07 -24.00
C THR A 696 32.46 -7.48 -23.36
N PRO A 697 32.55 -6.43 -22.52
CA PRO A 697 31.36 -5.75 -22.04
C PRO A 697 30.56 -5.30 -23.27
N LEU A 698 29.25 -5.60 -23.29
CA LEU A 698 28.34 -5.10 -24.31
C LEU A 698 28.42 -3.56 -24.28
N ARG A 699 29.10 -2.96 -25.26
CA ARG A 699 29.34 -1.50 -25.33
C ARG A 699 28.06 -0.67 -25.49
N ASP A 700 26.92 -1.33 -25.70
CA ASP A 700 25.61 -0.70 -25.92
C ASP A 700 24.58 -0.99 -24.82
N SER A 701 24.96 -1.57 -23.68
CA SER A 701 24.00 -1.73 -22.58
C SER A 701 23.72 -0.38 -21.91
N GLN A 702 22.49 0.11 -22.05
CA GLN A 702 21.97 1.20 -21.22
C GLN A 702 22.20 0.89 -19.73
N THR A 703 22.51 1.92 -18.96
CA THR A 703 23.00 1.89 -17.56
C THR A 703 22.10 1.18 -16.54
N ASP A 704 20.87 0.77 -16.89
CA ASP A 704 19.85 0.32 -15.94
C ASP A 704 19.34 -1.12 -16.15
N THR A 705 20.05 -1.99 -16.88
CA THR A 705 19.55 -3.34 -17.19
C THR A 705 20.45 -4.45 -16.63
N GLN A 706 20.00 -5.15 -15.59
CA GLN A 706 20.65 -6.38 -15.11
C GLN A 706 20.27 -7.57 -16.01
N PRO A 707 21.22 -8.46 -16.39
CA PRO A 707 20.91 -9.66 -17.15
C PRO A 707 20.06 -10.64 -16.33
N ILE A 708 19.13 -11.34 -16.99
CA ILE A 708 18.34 -12.40 -16.35
C ILE A 708 19.19 -13.66 -16.30
N VAL A 709 19.37 -14.25 -15.12
CA VAL A 709 20.01 -15.56 -14.97
C VAL A 709 18.92 -16.59 -14.71
N PHE A 710 18.72 -17.53 -15.65
CA PHE A 710 17.73 -18.60 -15.49
C PHE A 710 18.28 -19.78 -14.69
N GLY A 711 19.57 -20.09 -14.88
CA GLY A 711 20.25 -21.20 -14.22
C GLY A 711 21.18 -21.94 -15.18
N GLU A 712 21.68 -23.08 -14.72
CA GLU A 712 22.48 -24.02 -15.50
C GLU A 712 21.76 -25.37 -15.54
N GLU A 713 21.68 -25.97 -16.72
CA GLU A 713 21.11 -27.30 -16.94
C GLU A 713 21.95 -28.03 -17.98
N ASN A 714 22.38 -29.25 -17.64
CA ASN A 714 23.15 -30.14 -18.53
C ASN A 714 24.40 -29.49 -19.15
N GLY A 715 25.13 -28.64 -18.41
CA GLY A 715 26.31 -27.94 -18.91
C GLY A 715 26.00 -26.77 -19.85
N VAL A 716 24.79 -26.22 -19.78
CA VAL A 716 24.40 -25.01 -20.50
C VAL A 716 23.85 -23.99 -19.52
N ILE A 717 24.47 -22.80 -19.47
CA ILE A 717 23.98 -21.66 -18.72
C ILE A 717 23.02 -20.86 -19.60
N TYR A 718 21.81 -20.61 -19.09
CA TYR A 718 20.78 -19.84 -19.77
C TYR A 718 20.71 -18.41 -19.21
N LEU A 719 20.84 -17.44 -20.10
CA LEU A 719 20.78 -16.01 -19.80
C LEU A 719 19.72 -15.30 -20.64
N GLY A 720 19.11 -14.25 -20.11
CA GLY A 720 18.21 -13.36 -20.84
C GLY A 720 18.90 -12.04 -21.15
N LYS A 721 19.06 -11.74 -22.45
CA LYS A 721 19.46 -10.42 -22.94
C LYS A 721 18.22 -9.57 -23.19
N TYR A 722 18.12 -8.45 -22.47
CA TYR A 722 16.97 -7.56 -22.51
C TYR A 722 17.11 -6.43 -23.55
N HIS A 723 15.98 -6.07 -24.15
CA HIS A 723 15.74 -4.94 -25.04
C HIS A 723 14.40 -4.30 -24.68
N ASP A 724 14.20 -2.98 -24.87
CA ASP A 724 13.05 -2.19 -24.39
C ASP A 724 11.66 -2.89 -24.46
N ASP A 725 11.40 -3.68 -25.51
CA ASP A 725 10.16 -4.42 -25.74
C ASP A 725 10.32 -5.94 -25.93
N SER A 726 11.52 -6.50 -25.71
CA SER A 726 11.82 -7.88 -26.09
C SER A 726 12.98 -8.52 -25.32
N ILE A 727 13.00 -9.85 -25.28
CA ILE A 727 14.06 -10.63 -24.64
C ILE A 727 14.63 -11.64 -25.64
N ARG A 728 15.95 -11.78 -25.65
CA ARG A 728 16.66 -12.84 -26.37
C ARG A 728 17.29 -13.81 -25.37
N ILE A 729 17.00 -15.10 -25.52
CA ILE A 729 17.65 -16.14 -24.72
C ILE A 729 19.05 -16.40 -25.28
N VAL A 730 20.05 -16.38 -24.41
CA VAL A 730 21.45 -16.65 -24.70
C VAL A 730 21.85 -17.91 -23.95
N GLN A 731 22.48 -18.85 -24.66
CA GLN A 731 22.97 -20.09 -24.10
C GLN A 731 24.49 -20.05 -24.09
N ILE A 732 25.10 -20.42 -22.97
CA ILE A 732 26.56 -20.56 -22.83
C ILE A 732 26.84 -22.03 -22.51
N ASN A 733 27.45 -22.73 -23.46
CA ASN A 733 27.79 -24.14 -23.28
C ASN A 733 29.12 -24.26 -22.51
N THR A 734 29.06 -24.71 -21.26
CA THR A 734 30.23 -24.87 -20.39
C THR A 734 31.12 -26.03 -20.83
N ASN A 735 30.57 -27.01 -21.53
CA ASN A 735 31.29 -28.17 -22.05
C ASN A 735 31.99 -27.88 -23.39
N ALA A 736 31.64 -26.77 -24.05
CA ALA A 736 32.19 -26.34 -25.33
C ALA A 736 32.99 -25.04 -25.21
N ASN A 737 33.90 -24.95 -24.22
CA ASN A 737 34.78 -23.80 -24.00
C ASN A 737 34.02 -22.45 -23.87
N LEU A 738 32.87 -22.47 -23.19
CA LEU A 738 31.98 -21.31 -23.02
C LEU A 738 31.44 -20.75 -24.34
N ALA A 739 31.26 -21.59 -25.37
CA ALA A 739 30.65 -21.18 -26.63
C ALA A 739 29.25 -20.57 -26.39
N ILE A 740 29.01 -19.41 -27.01
CA ILE A 740 27.78 -18.62 -26.83
C ILE A 740 26.90 -18.78 -28.08
N SER A 741 25.63 -19.13 -27.89
CA SER A 741 24.61 -19.10 -28.95
C SER A 741 23.43 -18.22 -28.52
N GLY A 742 22.84 -17.53 -29.49
CA GLY A 742 21.66 -16.69 -29.28
C GLY A 742 20.43 -17.32 -29.92
N GLY A 743 19.36 -17.47 -29.14
CA GLY A 743 18.04 -17.89 -29.61
C GLY A 743 17.27 -16.74 -30.29
N PRO A 744 16.02 -17.02 -30.71
CA PRO A 744 15.13 -16.00 -31.26
C PRO A 744 14.83 -14.90 -30.23
N GLN A 745 14.41 -13.74 -30.74
CA GLN A 745 14.00 -12.61 -29.92
C GLN A 745 12.49 -12.69 -29.69
N HIS A 746 12.08 -12.72 -28.44
CA HIS A 746 10.69 -12.82 -28.02
C HIS A 746 10.17 -11.44 -27.64
N LYS A 747 9.12 -10.98 -28.31
CA LYS A 747 8.45 -9.71 -27.99
C LYS A 747 7.63 -9.88 -26.71
N LEU A 748 7.70 -8.91 -25.80
CA LEU A 748 6.93 -8.91 -24.56
C LEU A 748 5.66 -8.04 -24.70
N PRO A 749 4.54 -8.45 -24.08
CA PRO A 749 3.30 -7.68 -24.10
C PRO A 749 3.36 -6.43 -23.22
N ILE A 750 4.26 -6.40 -22.23
CA ILE A 750 4.52 -5.23 -21.37
C ILE A 750 6.00 -4.86 -21.43
N ARG A 751 6.28 -3.56 -21.32
CA ARG A 751 7.66 -3.09 -21.12
C ARG A 751 8.22 -3.65 -19.81
N TRP A 752 9.52 -3.80 -19.75
CA TRP A 752 10.18 -4.34 -18.56
C TRP A 752 10.30 -3.27 -17.50
N HIS A 753 9.93 -3.60 -16.26
CA HIS A 753 9.81 -2.63 -15.17
C HIS A 753 10.58 -3.05 -13.89
N GLY A 754 11.40 -4.09 -13.93
CA GLY A 754 12.01 -4.69 -12.73
C GLY A 754 13.46 -4.29 -12.42
N TRP A 755 13.76 -3.98 -11.15
CA TRP A 755 15.11 -3.73 -10.61
C TRP A 755 15.82 -4.99 -10.06
N LYS A 756 15.09 -6.10 -9.86
CA LYS A 756 15.61 -7.45 -9.56
C LYS A 756 14.82 -8.47 -10.35
N VAL A 757 15.50 -9.36 -11.05
CA VAL A 757 14.86 -10.40 -11.87
C VAL A 757 15.12 -11.77 -11.28
N HIS A 758 14.07 -12.57 -11.15
CA HIS A 758 14.16 -13.99 -10.84
C HIS A 758 13.94 -14.80 -12.12
N GLY A 759 14.86 -15.71 -12.41
CA GLY A 759 14.74 -16.71 -13.47
C GLY A 759 14.68 -18.12 -12.89
N ALA A 760 14.01 -19.03 -13.59
CA ALA A 760 13.96 -20.44 -13.23
C ALA A 760 13.97 -21.34 -14.46
N ILE A 761 14.47 -22.56 -14.31
CA ILE A 761 14.44 -23.61 -15.33
C ILE A 761 13.33 -24.61 -14.99
N LEU A 762 12.47 -24.92 -15.97
CA LEU A 762 11.45 -25.95 -15.96
C LEU A 762 11.78 -27.01 -17.02
N THR A 763 11.03 -28.11 -17.10
CA THR A 763 11.29 -29.20 -18.07
C THR A 763 11.45 -28.67 -19.49
N ASP A 764 10.42 -28.01 -20.01
CA ASP A 764 10.37 -27.52 -21.40
C ASP A 764 10.50 -26.01 -21.54
N TYR A 765 10.57 -25.28 -20.41
CA TYR A 765 10.49 -23.82 -20.38
C TYR A 765 11.60 -23.20 -19.54
N LEU A 766 11.95 -21.96 -19.89
CA LEU A 766 12.66 -21.02 -19.03
C LEU A 766 11.64 -19.99 -18.53
N ALA A 767 11.54 -19.79 -17.22
CA ALA A 767 10.58 -18.86 -16.64
C ALA A 767 11.29 -17.57 -16.19
N ALA A 768 10.74 -16.41 -16.52
CA ALA A 768 11.18 -15.11 -15.98
C ALA A 768 10.00 -14.32 -15.44
N GLN A 769 10.20 -13.68 -14.29
CA GLN A 769 9.18 -12.82 -13.67
C GLN A 769 9.42 -11.34 -14.00
N ASN A 770 8.34 -10.62 -14.32
CA ASN A 770 8.32 -9.17 -14.51
C ASN A 770 7.01 -8.59 -13.97
N GLY A 771 7.08 -7.85 -12.86
CA GLY A 771 5.89 -7.36 -12.16
C GLY A 771 4.96 -8.51 -11.74
N GLY A 772 3.67 -8.40 -12.00
CA GLY A 772 2.71 -9.46 -11.72
C GLY A 772 2.70 -10.60 -12.75
N TYR A 773 3.58 -10.60 -13.75
CA TYR A 773 3.57 -11.59 -14.81
C TYR A 773 4.77 -12.54 -14.72
N VAL A 774 4.55 -13.78 -15.14
CA VAL A 774 5.62 -14.74 -15.45
C VAL A 774 5.57 -15.07 -16.93
N PHE A 775 6.70 -14.94 -17.59
CA PHE A 775 6.89 -15.34 -18.98
C PHE A 775 7.54 -16.71 -19.05
N LEU A 776 6.96 -17.61 -19.82
CA LEU A 776 7.52 -18.92 -20.14
C LEU A 776 8.10 -18.89 -21.54
N PHE A 777 9.41 -19.11 -21.65
CA PHE A 777 10.12 -19.21 -22.92
C PHE A 777 10.37 -20.69 -23.23
N PRO A 778 9.75 -21.25 -24.28
CA PRO A 778 10.01 -22.63 -24.69
C PRO A 778 11.49 -22.85 -25.02
N LYS A 779 12.11 -23.91 -24.48
CA LYS A 779 13.51 -24.25 -24.78
C LYS A 779 13.74 -24.60 -26.26
N ASN A 780 12.68 -25.01 -26.96
CA ASN A 780 12.70 -25.26 -28.41
C ASN A 780 12.70 -23.97 -29.26
N GLY A 781 12.65 -22.78 -28.65
CA GLY A 781 12.65 -21.49 -29.36
C GLY A 781 11.28 -21.04 -29.87
N GLY A 782 10.19 -21.71 -29.47
CA GLY A 782 8.82 -21.31 -29.77
C GLY A 782 8.42 -19.95 -29.16
N PRO A 783 7.21 -19.46 -29.48
CA PRO A 783 6.70 -18.20 -28.92
C PRO A 783 6.57 -18.27 -27.39
N ALA A 784 6.83 -17.15 -26.71
CA ALA A 784 6.73 -17.09 -25.26
C ALA A 784 5.26 -17.04 -24.81
N GLU A 785 4.95 -17.70 -23.70
CA GLU A 785 3.66 -17.62 -23.04
C GLU A 785 3.70 -16.65 -21.86
N SER A 786 2.59 -16.02 -21.54
CA SER A 786 2.46 -15.12 -20.39
C SER A 786 1.42 -15.64 -19.41
N ILE A 787 1.81 -15.73 -18.14
CA ILE A 787 0.93 -16.10 -17.03
C ILE A 787 0.73 -14.87 -16.15
N ASP A 788 -0.54 -14.58 -15.82
CA ASP A 788 -0.92 -13.44 -15.00
C ASP A 788 -1.08 -13.83 -13.53
N PHE A 789 -0.17 -13.34 -12.69
CA PHE A 789 -0.22 -13.47 -11.23
C PHE A 789 -0.50 -12.13 -10.55
N ARG A 790 -1.03 -11.11 -11.25
CA ARG A 790 -1.34 -9.78 -10.68
C ARG A 790 -2.29 -9.85 -9.49
N GLN A 791 -3.13 -10.89 -9.41
CA GLN A 791 -3.97 -11.11 -8.24
C GLN A 791 -3.14 -11.28 -6.96
N TYR A 792 -2.00 -11.97 -7.03
CA TYR A 792 -1.11 -12.23 -5.88
C TYR A 792 0.04 -11.23 -5.75
N PHE A 793 0.32 -10.45 -6.79
CA PHE A 793 1.44 -9.50 -6.83
C PHE A 793 0.98 -8.08 -6.48
N ARG A 794 1.41 -7.55 -5.33
CA ARG A 794 1.22 -6.12 -4.99
C ARG A 794 2.41 -5.25 -5.27
N SER A 795 3.59 -5.70 -4.84
CA SER A 795 4.79 -4.88 -4.90
C SER A 795 6.00 -5.65 -5.38
N ARG A 796 6.14 -6.91 -4.94
CA ARG A 796 7.38 -7.65 -5.13
C ARG A 796 7.15 -9.17 -5.16
N CYS A 797 7.79 -9.81 -6.13
CA CYS A 797 8.13 -11.24 -6.06
C CYS A 797 9.46 -11.36 -5.33
N HIS A 798 9.51 -12.11 -4.24
CA HIS A 798 10.71 -12.26 -3.41
C HIS A 798 11.64 -13.36 -3.94
N VAL A 799 11.06 -14.42 -4.52
CA VAL A 799 11.79 -15.55 -5.06
C VAL A 799 10.90 -16.37 -6.00
N MET A 800 11.51 -16.96 -7.02
CA MET A 800 10.89 -17.89 -7.96
C MET A 800 11.85 -19.06 -8.19
N VAL A 801 11.34 -20.29 -8.10
CA VAL A 801 12.11 -21.52 -8.35
C VAL A 801 11.28 -22.53 -9.14
N GLY A 802 11.94 -23.33 -9.97
CA GLY A 802 11.32 -24.36 -10.81
C GLY A 802 11.75 -25.77 -10.42
N CYS A 803 10.89 -26.75 -10.62
CA CYS A 803 11.21 -28.18 -10.49
C CYS A 803 10.30 -29.01 -11.40
N GLY A 804 10.85 -29.54 -12.50
CA GLY A 804 10.05 -30.19 -13.53
C GLY A 804 9.05 -29.20 -14.15
N ASP A 805 7.76 -29.56 -14.15
CA ASP A 805 6.68 -28.71 -14.69
C ASP A 805 6.06 -27.78 -13.65
N ARG A 806 6.63 -27.74 -12.44
CA ARG A 806 6.11 -26.94 -11.33
C ARG A 806 6.96 -25.71 -11.08
N LEU A 807 6.31 -24.58 -11.02
CA LEU A 807 6.88 -23.28 -10.69
C LEU A 807 6.38 -22.86 -9.30
N PHE A 808 7.31 -22.50 -8.42
CA PHE A 808 6.98 -21.99 -7.09
C PHE A 808 7.35 -20.51 -7.01
N LEU A 809 6.42 -19.72 -6.49
CA LEU A 809 6.51 -18.26 -6.43
C LEU A 809 6.24 -17.80 -5.01
N SER A 810 7.03 -16.83 -4.51
CA SER A 810 6.69 -16.12 -3.28
C SER A 810 6.44 -14.64 -3.52
N PHE A 811 5.27 -14.17 -3.09
CA PHE A 811 4.85 -12.78 -3.21
C PHE A 811 4.62 -12.15 -1.84
N ASP A 812 5.06 -10.90 -1.70
CA ASP A 812 4.86 -10.01 -0.55
C ASP A 812 5.23 -10.63 0.84
N GLY A 813 4.93 -9.91 1.94
CA GLY A 813 5.40 -10.24 3.29
C GLY A 813 6.10 -9.10 4.06
N GLU A 814 6.06 -7.88 3.54
CA GLU A 814 6.58 -6.67 4.19
C GLU A 814 5.44 -5.68 4.48
N GLN A 815 5.66 -4.74 5.41
CA GLN A 815 4.71 -3.66 5.76
C GLN A 815 3.32 -4.16 6.20
N ASN A 816 3.25 -5.14 7.11
CA ASN A 816 2.01 -5.76 7.61
C ASN A 816 1.16 -6.48 6.55
N ARG A 817 1.75 -6.85 5.41
CA ARG A 817 1.03 -7.60 4.36
C ARG A 817 1.36 -9.08 4.39
N PRO A 818 0.36 -9.94 4.15
CA PRO A 818 0.60 -11.37 4.14
C PRO A 818 1.53 -11.79 3.00
N GLY A 819 2.60 -12.50 3.33
CA GLY A 819 3.38 -13.24 2.35
C GLY A 819 2.66 -14.51 1.91
N THR A 820 2.70 -14.81 0.62
CA THR A 820 2.09 -16.00 0.01
C THR A 820 3.13 -16.81 -0.77
N VAL A 821 2.93 -18.12 -0.83
CA VAL A 821 3.67 -19.06 -1.66
C VAL A 821 2.69 -19.85 -2.50
N LEU A 822 2.91 -19.81 -3.81
CA LEU A 822 2.07 -20.47 -4.80
C LEU A 822 2.88 -21.56 -5.50
N GLU A 823 2.19 -22.63 -5.88
CA GLU A 823 2.61 -23.58 -6.90
C GLU A 823 1.79 -23.34 -8.15
N TYR A 824 2.44 -23.21 -9.30
CA TYR A 824 1.82 -23.24 -10.61
C TYR A 824 2.35 -24.43 -11.39
N ASN A 825 1.46 -25.30 -11.84
CA ASN A 825 1.81 -26.43 -12.68
C ASN A 825 1.59 -26.04 -14.15
N VAL A 826 2.67 -26.00 -14.93
CA VAL A 826 2.64 -25.58 -16.34
C VAL A 826 1.89 -26.58 -17.23
N ALA A 827 1.94 -27.87 -16.89
CA ALA A 827 1.27 -28.92 -17.66
C ALA A 827 -0.26 -28.90 -17.44
N THR A 828 -0.73 -28.76 -16.19
CA THR A 828 -2.16 -28.75 -15.87
C THR A 828 -2.79 -27.35 -15.90
N LYS A 829 -1.97 -26.30 -15.89
CA LYS A 829 -2.37 -24.88 -15.74
C LYS A 829 -3.08 -24.58 -14.42
N GLU A 830 -2.93 -25.43 -13.43
CA GLU A 830 -3.51 -25.22 -12.11
C GLU A 830 -2.58 -24.38 -11.23
N THR A 831 -3.18 -23.50 -10.43
CA THR A 831 -2.47 -22.74 -9.39
C THR A 831 -2.97 -23.20 -8.03
N HIS A 832 -2.04 -23.58 -7.14
CA HIS A 832 -2.32 -23.97 -5.77
C HIS A 832 -1.63 -23.02 -4.80
N LEU A 833 -2.39 -22.43 -3.88
CA LEU A 833 -1.83 -21.69 -2.77
C LEU A 833 -1.29 -22.69 -1.74
N LEU A 834 0.04 -22.75 -1.61
CA LEU A 834 0.69 -23.70 -0.70
C LEU A 834 0.71 -23.19 0.73
N VAL A 835 1.08 -21.91 0.89
CA VAL A 835 1.22 -21.27 2.20
C VAL A 835 0.83 -19.81 2.07
N SER A 836 0.09 -19.33 3.06
CA SER A 836 0.00 -17.92 3.37
C SER A 836 0.52 -17.72 4.78
N THR A 837 1.26 -16.65 5.05
CA THR A 837 1.64 -16.26 6.42
C THR A 837 0.43 -15.97 7.33
N LEU A 838 -0.78 -15.93 6.76
CA LEU A 838 -2.05 -15.87 7.51
C LEU A 838 -2.68 -17.25 7.75
N ASP A 839 -2.30 -18.28 6.99
CA ASP A 839 -2.87 -19.60 7.09
C ASP A 839 -2.28 -20.35 8.28
N ARG A 840 -3.10 -20.57 9.31
CA ARG A 840 -2.73 -21.28 10.54
C ARG A 840 -3.14 -22.75 10.54
N SER A 841 -3.83 -23.22 9.49
CA SER A 841 -4.24 -24.62 9.34
C SER A 841 -3.05 -25.53 8.98
N VAL A 842 -2.02 -24.96 8.33
CA VAL A 842 -0.75 -25.63 8.06
C VAL A 842 0.15 -25.56 9.29
N LYS A 843 0.57 -26.71 9.82
CA LYS A 843 1.57 -26.79 10.90
C LYS A 843 2.92 -26.27 10.37
N TRP A 844 3.30 -25.06 10.77
CA TRP A 844 4.55 -24.41 10.35
C TRP A 844 5.33 -23.85 11.56
N PRO A 845 6.68 -23.82 11.56
CA PRO A 845 7.52 -23.35 12.67
C PRO A 845 7.30 -21.90 13.15
N LEU A 846 6.51 -21.08 12.45
CA LEU A 846 6.12 -19.72 12.86
C LEU A 846 4.62 -19.56 13.18
N GLN A 847 3.90 -20.68 13.36
CA GLN A 847 2.51 -20.69 13.82
C GLN A 847 2.41 -19.92 15.15
N GLY A 848 1.89 -18.69 15.11
CA GLY A 848 1.79 -17.82 16.30
C GLY A 848 2.34 -16.42 16.13
N MET A 849 3.15 -16.14 15.09
CA MET A 849 3.58 -14.75 14.84
C MET A 849 2.37 -13.84 14.55
N GLN A 850 2.37 -12.66 15.17
CA GLN A 850 1.29 -11.68 15.03
C GLN A 850 1.45 -10.81 13.77
N THR A 851 2.67 -10.68 13.25
CA THR A 851 3.01 -9.84 12.10
C THR A 851 3.34 -10.70 10.87
N PRO A 852 2.80 -10.36 9.69
CA PRO A 852 3.21 -10.98 8.43
C PRO A 852 4.72 -10.83 8.13
N TYR A 853 5.27 -11.78 7.37
CA TYR A 853 6.70 -11.81 7.02
C TYR A 853 6.92 -12.30 5.58
N ALA A 854 8.04 -11.92 4.97
CA ALA A 854 8.40 -12.29 3.60
C ALA A 854 9.22 -13.58 3.55
N ILE A 855 8.92 -14.42 2.55
CA ILE A 855 9.66 -15.65 2.29
C ILE A 855 10.63 -15.36 1.14
N ASN A 856 11.90 -15.15 1.51
CA ASN A 856 12.92 -14.70 0.55
C ASN A 856 13.70 -15.86 -0.09
N HIS A 857 13.55 -17.08 0.40
CA HIS A 857 14.31 -18.24 -0.06
C HIS A 857 13.44 -19.48 -0.20
N LEU A 858 13.36 -19.98 -1.44
CA LEU A 858 12.77 -21.25 -1.80
C LEU A 858 13.86 -22.11 -2.44
N LEU A 859 13.85 -23.40 -2.13
CA LEU A 859 14.67 -24.42 -2.75
C LEU A 859 13.76 -25.58 -3.16
N CYS A 860 14.06 -26.21 -4.28
CA CYS A 860 13.42 -27.46 -4.64
C CYS A 860 14.39 -28.60 -4.35
N ASP A 861 13.91 -29.69 -3.76
CA ASP A 861 14.58 -30.98 -3.79
C ASP A 861 14.07 -31.73 -5.03
N PRO A 862 14.85 -31.79 -6.13
CA PRO A 862 14.38 -32.41 -7.37
C PRO A 862 14.18 -33.91 -7.22
N SER A 863 14.97 -34.56 -6.35
CA SER A 863 14.95 -36.01 -6.15
C SER A 863 13.69 -36.48 -5.41
N ARG A 864 13.19 -35.65 -4.49
CA ARG A 864 11.98 -35.93 -3.70
C ARG A 864 10.76 -35.16 -4.16
N GLN A 865 10.90 -34.31 -5.18
CA GLN A 865 9.85 -33.47 -5.72
C GLN A 865 9.18 -32.59 -4.65
N ARG A 866 9.95 -32.11 -3.66
CA ARG A 866 9.46 -31.31 -2.53
C ARG A 866 10.01 -29.89 -2.58
N LEU A 867 9.18 -28.94 -2.19
CA LEU A 867 9.61 -27.58 -1.90
C LEU A 867 10.22 -27.55 -0.49
N ILE A 868 11.46 -27.08 -0.40
CA ILE A 868 12.15 -26.75 0.83
C ILE A 868 12.14 -25.23 0.94
N MET A 869 11.48 -24.73 1.97
CA MET A 869 11.44 -23.30 2.25
C MET A 869 12.52 -23.01 3.29
N LEU A 870 13.50 -22.18 2.94
CA LEU A 870 14.51 -21.72 3.90
C LEU A 870 14.01 -20.42 4.55
N MET A 871 13.75 -20.49 5.85
CA MET A 871 13.42 -19.28 6.60
C MET A 871 14.67 -18.46 6.86
N HIS A 872 14.50 -17.16 7.06
CA HIS A 872 15.59 -16.30 7.53
C HIS A 872 16.15 -16.80 8.85
N ASP A 873 17.47 -16.99 8.90
CA ASP A 873 18.27 -17.17 10.12
C ASP A 873 18.41 -15.87 10.93
N GLN A 874 17.43 -14.95 10.89
CA GLN A 874 17.48 -13.78 11.75
C GLN A 874 16.72 -14.08 13.04
N PRO A 875 17.40 -14.29 14.18
CA PRO A 875 16.74 -14.09 15.46
C PRO A 875 16.12 -12.68 15.46
N PRO A 876 15.01 -12.46 16.19
CA PRO A 876 14.42 -11.13 16.31
C PRO A 876 15.53 -10.14 16.63
N ILE A 877 15.73 -9.13 15.78
CA ILE A 877 16.72 -8.09 16.04
C ILE A 877 16.29 -7.41 17.35
N PRO A 878 17.07 -7.50 18.44
CA PRO A 878 16.71 -6.85 19.68
C PRO A 878 16.65 -5.34 19.45
N GLY A 879 15.46 -4.76 19.49
CA GLY A 879 15.28 -3.30 19.46
C GLY A 879 14.58 -2.71 18.24
N ARG A 880 14.00 -3.50 17.33
CA ARG A 880 12.85 -3.02 16.53
C ARG A 880 11.55 -3.49 17.19
N PRO A 881 10.66 -2.59 17.62
CA PRO A 881 9.36 -3.02 18.11
C PRO A 881 8.52 -3.60 16.95
N PRO A 882 7.57 -4.51 17.25
CA PRO A 882 6.68 -5.13 16.26
C PRO A 882 5.88 -4.13 15.45
#